data_AF-A0A970PVE0-F1
#
_entry.id   AF-A0A970PVE0-F1
#
_cell.length_a   1.000
_cell.length_b   1.000
_cell.length_c   1.000
_cell.angle_alpha   90.00
_cell.angle_beta   90.00
_cell.angle_gamma   90.00
#
_symmetry.space_group_name_H-M   'P 1'
#
loop_
_entity.id
_entity.type
_entity.pdbx_description
1 polymer ?
#
loop_
_entity_poly.entity_id
_entity_poly.type
_entity_poly.pdbx_seq_one_letter_code
_entity_poly.pdbx_strand_id
1 'polypeptide(L)'
;MKKDLNTFTADIHIHTPASKCYEGSKFDSEYIEIIKTARKKNLDIIAISDHNSIEGFSKIIEQKSKIQSEIETLTTLSDSEQAQKRIKELKKTLSHFDGILILPAVEFEVNNGIHLLVIFNPNTSITRIKQFLDNGGYSQDSYGFEKSDTISNWSIFDLYEEVKNYDCIIIDGHTDSDKGILNTIPKGNTRAHAFKNSSLSGVCYKNEKQRKQLENTLKTSQEYSREKPLAFIKASDAHNLNDIGKSKSFFKLEKLDWSNFKKAFENPSEYIFTTFPKIQDIIDNILTKENYLTIPKIDEDNIAVFLKSICALNNSTGGYILFGVDDHNTILGLEIKDDKFENFEPFLDLVFSSIERIQGNIKFDFNFYPLLSEKLLLVFRIFRNGKLVDIDNNGVIYSYNDCTISILNASNIQRTVENNTINDIEKRILKNLKVIESHTSMVKTSLKSLPILSSFMEKSIPLVSIIDEPKVLLSEKLDVHAQKALIEYGQENGNGKSKGNIFFFEEEFAPRLKDAFLRYSIPKHFSKDLKFESKTIESLYLVPGGGVFYSKRTMPQFNIKGQVIIQLQIENKDNYSTKFLCSYLKSSFFLWFLLNKYDDTNFYEPEIFRELIVPKLDFSKNEIKQLVIKLENEFDAILLKENDFLKIKLGKDNYEDEIFKHNSLIDSYAINIDKIIFEILGLNNETQEIIESTLKANQIHYPINN
;
A
#
# COMPACT_ATOMS: atom_id res chain seq x y z
N MET A 1 17.44 -26.28 10.67
CA MET A 1 16.16 -25.97 9.99
C MET A 1 14.96 -26.39 10.85
N LYS A 2 14.80 -25.84 12.07
CA LYS A 2 13.61 -26.08 12.90
C LYS A 2 12.75 -24.82 12.88
N LYS A 3 11.52 -24.92 12.37
CA LYS A 3 10.51 -23.87 12.53
C LYS A 3 9.83 -24.08 13.88
N ASP A 4 10.18 -23.29 14.88
CA ASP A 4 9.43 -23.28 16.14
C ASP A 4 8.15 -22.46 15.94
N LEU A 5 7.08 -23.17 15.56
CA LEU A 5 5.75 -22.58 15.38
C LEU A 5 5.05 -22.40 16.73
N ASN A 6 4.61 -21.19 17.01
CA ASN A 6 3.82 -20.83 18.19
C ASN A 6 2.36 -20.60 17.80
N THR A 7 1.44 -20.95 18.68
CA THR A 7 0.00 -20.70 18.49
C THR A 7 -0.37 -19.33 19.08
N PHE A 8 -0.90 -18.45 18.24
CA PHE A 8 -1.36 -17.11 18.59
C PHE A 8 -2.88 -17.02 18.45
N THR A 9 -3.53 -16.31 19.36
CA THR A 9 -4.98 -16.12 19.34
C THR A 9 -5.33 -14.80 18.65
N ALA A 10 -6.30 -14.84 17.73
CA ALA A 10 -6.64 -13.70 16.88
C ALA A 10 -8.14 -13.38 16.89
N ASP A 11 -8.45 -12.09 16.88
CA ASP A 11 -9.78 -11.56 16.59
C ASP A 11 -9.67 -10.44 15.55
N ILE A 12 -10.07 -10.74 14.32
CA ILE A 12 -9.75 -9.91 13.15
C ILE A 12 -10.93 -9.06 12.64
N HIS A 13 -11.99 -8.94 13.44
CA HIS A 13 -13.17 -8.14 13.09
C HIS A 13 -13.68 -7.44 14.35
N ILE A 14 -13.14 -6.26 14.63
CA ILE A 14 -13.45 -5.45 15.80
C ILE A 14 -13.78 -4.03 15.35
N HIS A 15 -14.97 -3.57 15.71
CA HIS A 15 -15.36 -2.17 15.58
C HIS A 15 -14.94 -1.37 16.81
N THR A 16 -14.79 -0.08 16.60
CA THR A 16 -14.41 0.89 17.63
C THR A 16 -15.42 2.03 17.66
N PRO A 17 -15.26 3.02 18.55
CA PRO A 17 -16.10 4.22 18.53
C PRO A 17 -16.17 4.95 17.19
N ALA A 18 -15.20 4.75 16.30
CA ALA A 18 -15.21 5.30 14.95
C ALA A 18 -16.33 4.72 14.07
N SER A 19 -16.84 3.53 14.38
CA SER A 19 -18.08 3.00 13.81
C SER A 19 -19.30 3.56 14.56
N LYS A 20 -20.32 4.02 13.84
CA LYS A 20 -21.54 4.61 14.42
C LYS A 20 -22.32 3.57 15.23
N CYS A 21 -22.39 2.34 14.74
CA CYS A 21 -23.02 1.19 15.38
C CYS A 21 -22.31 0.69 16.65
N TYR A 22 -21.08 1.14 16.95
CA TYR A 22 -20.39 0.72 18.18
C TYR A 22 -21.15 1.21 19.42
N GLU A 23 -21.55 0.29 20.28
CA GLU A 23 -22.47 0.50 21.41
C GLU A 23 -21.76 0.95 22.70
N GLY A 24 -20.42 0.88 22.73
CA GLY A 24 -19.62 1.31 23.88
C GLY A 24 -19.43 2.82 23.99
N SER A 25 -18.55 3.23 24.89
CA SER A 25 -18.24 4.66 25.11
C SER A 25 -17.62 5.26 23.85
N LYS A 26 -18.05 6.48 23.48
CA LYS A 26 -17.49 7.21 22.33
C LYS A 26 -16.29 8.10 22.69
N PHE A 27 -15.84 8.07 23.95
CA PHE A 27 -14.69 8.85 24.40
C PHE A 27 -13.37 8.20 23.99
N ASP A 28 -12.33 9.01 23.84
CA ASP A 28 -10.98 8.57 23.48
C ASP A 28 -10.45 7.47 24.43
N SER A 29 -10.81 7.47 25.72
CA SER A 29 -10.38 6.42 26.66
C SER A 29 -10.79 5.01 26.22
N GLU A 30 -11.86 4.86 25.45
CA GLU A 30 -12.36 3.56 24.99
C GLU A 30 -11.34 2.83 24.10
N TYR A 31 -10.59 3.55 23.26
CA TYR A 31 -9.58 2.94 22.39
C TYR A 31 -8.48 2.23 23.18
N ILE A 32 -8.06 2.78 24.33
CA ILE A 32 -7.14 2.07 25.25
C ILE A 32 -7.84 0.89 25.92
N GLU A 33 -9.11 1.01 26.30
CA GLU A 33 -9.86 -0.10 26.92
C GLU A 33 -10.07 -1.27 25.96
N ILE A 34 -10.19 -1.03 24.66
CA ILE A 34 -10.19 -2.08 23.61
C ILE A 34 -8.89 -2.89 23.69
N ILE A 35 -7.73 -2.23 23.73
CA ILE A 35 -6.42 -2.90 23.81
C ILE A 35 -6.27 -3.66 25.14
N LYS A 36 -6.64 -3.05 26.26
CA LYS A 36 -6.63 -3.71 27.58
C LYS A 36 -7.53 -4.94 27.59
N THR A 37 -8.70 -4.84 26.98
CA THR A 37 -9.66 -5.94 26.88
C THR A 37 -9.11 -7.06 26.02
N ALA A 38 -8.52 -6.76 24.87
CA ALA A 38 -7.85 -7.73 24.01
C ALA A 38 -6.77 -8.51 24.79
N ARG A 39 -5.91 -7.81 25.54
CA ARG A 39 -4.90 -8.45 26.41
C ARG A 39 -5.52 -9.29 27.52
N LYS A 40 -6.57 -8.79 28.19
CA LYS A 40 -7.30 -9.55 29.23
C LYS A 40 -7.94 -10.82 28.69
N LYS A 41 -8.32 -10.83 27.40
CA LYS A 41 -8.87 -11.98 26.68
C LYS A 41 -7.80 -12.89 26.06
N ASN A 42 -6.51 -12.61 26.31
CA ASN A 42 -5.35 -13.29 25.75
C ASN A 42 -5.39 -13.32 24.21
N LEU A 43 -5.69 -12.17 23.60
CA LEU A 43 -5.54 -11.97 22.16
C LEU A 43 -4.11 -11.48 21.87
N ASP A 44 -3.50 -12.12 20.88
CA ASP A 44 -2.17 -11.83 20.37
C ASP A 44 -2.24 -11.07 19.04
N ILE A 45 -3.34 -11.21 18.30
CA ILE A 45 -3.58 -10.51 17.04
C ILE A 45 -4.97 -9.89 17.11
N ILE A 46 -5.07 -8.60 16.79
CA ILE A 46 -6.36 -7.93 16.59
C ILE A 46 -6.34 -7.16 15.28
N ALA A 47 -7.46 -7.12 14.58
CA ALA A 47 -7.64 -6.19 13.46
C ALA A 47 -8.75 -5.20 13.80
N ILE A 48 -8.46 -3.92 13.62
CA ILE A 48 -9.40 -2.83 13.87
C ILE A 48 -10.05 -2.50 12.55
N SER A 49 -11.32 -2.86 12.38
CA SER A 49 -12.01 -2.95 11.09
C SER A 49 -13.30 -2.15 11.09
N ASP A 50 -13.21 -0.84 11.35
CA ASP A 50 -14.39 0.03 11.33
C ASP A 50 -15.05 0.09 9.94
N HIS A 51 -16.35 0.35 9.89
CA HIS A 51 -17.08 0.43 8.61
C HIS A 51 -16.53 1.57 7.75
N ASN A 52 -15.99 1.22 6.58
CA ASN A 52 -15.47 2.16 5.60
C ASN A 52 -14.54 3.23 6.21
N SER A 53 -13.80 2.89 7.27
CA SER A 53 -13.02 3.84 8.06
C SER A 53 -11.79 3.18 8.67
N ILE A 54 -10.67 3.90 8.67
CA ILE A 54 -9.44 3.52 9.36
C ILE A 54 -9.24 4.31 10.68
N GLU A 55 -10.21 5.15 11.06
CA GLU A 55 -10.06 6.10 12.17
C GLU A 55 -9.86 5.42 13.53
N GLY A 56 -10.47 4.27 13.79
CA GLY A 56 -10.27 3.58 15.06
C GLY A 56 -8.83 3.09 15.24
N PHE A 57 -8.24 2.54 14.19
CA PHE A 57 -6.83 2.17 14.19
C PHE A 57 -5.94 3.41 14.37
N SER A 58 -6.23 4.46 13.62
CA SER A 58 -5.52 5.75 13.70
C SER A 58 -5.51 6.29 15.14
N LYS A 59 -6.67 6.28 15.82
CA LYS A 59 -6.82 6.74 17.21
C LYS A 59 -6.03 5.88 18.21
N ILE A 60 -6.02 4.56 18.03
CA ILE A 60 -5.24 3.65 18.89
C ILE A 60 -3.74 3.96 18.78
N ILE A 61 -3.22 4.13 17.55
CA ILE A 61 -1.81 4.45 17.31
C ILE A 61 -1.45 5.87 17.78
N GLU A 62 -2.34 6.84 17.57
CA GLU A 62 -2.21 8.21 18.08
C GLU A 62 -2.05 8.22 19.61
N GLN A 63 -2.88 7.46 20.32
CA GLN A 63 -2.81 7.38 21.78
C GLN A 63 -1.55 6.67 22.27
N LYS A 64 -1.13 5.60 21.61
CA LYS A 64 0.15 4.93 21.91
C LYS A 64 1.31 5.91 21.80
N SER A 65 1.35 6.69 20.70
CA SER A 65 2.39 7.69 20.44
C SER A 65 2.37 8.83 21.47
N LYS A 66 1.18 9.32 21.84
CA LYS A 66 1.00 10.32 22.91
C LYS A 66 1.55 9.83 24.25
N ILE A 67 1.24 8.60 24.64
CA ILE A 67 1.75 7.98 25.88
C ILE A 67 3.29 7.90 25.85
N GLN A 68 3.87 7.49 24.73
CA GLN A 68 5.33 7.40 24.58
C GLN A 68 6.01 8.77 24.70
N SER A 69 5.49 9.78 24.01
CA SER A 69 6.01 11.16 24.07
C SER A 69 5.87 11.78 25.47
N GLU A 70 4.76 11.51 26.17
CA GLU A 70 4.57 11.97 27.56
C GLU A 70 5.59 11.32 28.51
N ILE A 71 5.87 10.01 28.36
CA ILE A 71 6.90 9.33 29.15
C ILE A 71 8.28 9.96 28.91
N GLU A 72 8.66 10.19 27.65
CA GLU A 72 9.95 10.77 27.30
C GLU A 72 10.12 12.19 27.88
N THR A 73 9.09 13.01 27.73
CA THR A 73 9.04 14.39 28.24
C THR A 73 9.16 14.42 29.76
N LEU A 74 8.40 13.59 30.47
CA LEU A 74 8.44 13.55 31.94
C LEU A 74 9.77 13.01 32.47
N THR A 75 10.37 12.05 31.77
CA THR A 75 11.67 11.46 32.16
C THR A 75 12.82 12.46 31.97
N THR A 76 12.72 13.38 31.01
CA THR A 76 13.78 14.36 30.71
C THR A 76 13.65 15.67 31.49
N LEU A 77 12.43 16.07 31.89
CA LEU A 77 12.17 17.40 32.43
C LEU A 77 11.85 17.46 33.93
N SER A 78 11.56 16.35 34.62
CA SER A 78 11.15 16.40 36.02
C SER A 78 11.47 15.14 36.82
N ASP A 79 12.23 15.30 37.91
CA ASP A 79 12.49 14.25 38.92
C ASP A 79 11.47 14.25 40.07
N SER A 80 10.34 14.95 39.93
CA SER A 80 9.34 15.03 41.00
C SER A 80 8.67 13.67 41.27
N GLU A 81 8.28 13.42 42.52
CA GLU A 81 7.56 12.21 42.92
C GLU A 81 6.25 12.02 42.12
N GLN A 82 5.59 13.13 41.79
CA GLN A 82 4.38 13.15 40.95
C GLN A 82 4.68 12.70 39.51
N ALA A 83 5.78 13.18 38.91
CA ALA A 83 6.21 12.75 37.58
C ALA A 83 6.56 11.26 37.56
N GLN A 84 7.28 10.76 38.56
CA GLN A 84 7.61 9.33 38.69
C GLN A 84 6.37 8.45 38.78
N LYS A 85 5.36 8.87 39.56
CA LYS A 85 4.07 8.16 39.66
C LYS A 85 3.34 8.12 38.32
N ARG A 86 3.27 9.24 37.61
CA ARG A 86 2.63 9.34 36.28
C ARG A 86 3.34 8.47 35.25
N ILE A 87 4.67 8.50 35.20
CA ILE A 87 5.47 7.65 34.31
C ILE A 87 5.18 6.17 34.56
N LYS A 88 5.04 5.74 35.83
CA LYS A 88 4.72 4.35 36.16
C LYS A 88 3.34 3.93 35.64
N GLU A 89 2.34 4.81 35.73
CA GLU A 89 0.99 4.57 35.19
C GLU A 89 0.98 4.52 33.65
N LEU A 90 1.71 5.42 33.00
CA LEU A 90 1.86 5.45 31.55
C LEU A 90 2.58 4.22 31.02
N LYS A 91 3.69 3.82 31.65
CA LYS A 91 4.43 2.59 31.29
C LYS A 91 3.55 1.34 31.46
N LYS A 92 2.74 1.28 32.52
CA LYS A 92 1.75 0.20 32.71
C LYS A 92 0.69 0.19 31.59
N THR A 93 0.27 1.36 31.11
CA THR A 93 -0.68 1.44 30.00
C THR A 93 -0.02 1.00 28.70
N LEU A 94 1.21 1.46 28.44
CA LEU A 94 1.99 1.12 27.26
C LEU A 94 2.30 -0.38 27.18
N SER A 95 2.52 -1.05 28.32
CA SER A 95 2.80 -2.49 28.34
C SER A 95 1.63 -3.36 27.87
N HIS A 96 0.42 -2.82 27.73
CA HIS A 96 -0.70 -3.53 27.08
C HIS A 96 -0.53 -3.63 25.55
N PHE A 97 0.28 -2.78 24.95
CA PHE A 97 0.62 -2.84 23.53
C PHE A 97 1.78 -3.81 23.23
N ASP A 98 2.45 -4.33 24.26
CA ASP A 98 3.56 -5.25 24.09
C ASP A 98 3.06 -6.67 23.81
N GLY A 99 3.61 -7.30 22.78
CA GLY A 99 3.29 -8.68 22.41
C GLY A 99 1.88 -8.86 21.84
N ILE A 100 1.27 -7.80 21.31
CA ILE A 100 0.04 -7.86 20.51
C ILE A 100 0.28 -7.22 19.14
N LEU A 101 -0.10 -7.92 18.09
CA LEU A 101 -0.09 -7.43 16.71
C LEU A 101 -1.42 -6.75 16.42
N ILE A 102 -1.39 -5.42 16.28
CA ILE A 102 -2.57 -4.61 15.96
C ILE A 102 -2.53 -4.33 14.46
N LEU A 103 -3.50 -4.85 13.73
CA LEU A 103 -3.57 -4.76 12.27
C LEU A 103 -4.51 -3.62 11.85
N PRO A 104 -4.08 -2.74 10.94
CA PRO A 104 -4.96 -1.78 10.30
C PRO A 104 -5.93 -2.54 9.37
N ALA A 105 -7.22 -2.38 9.58
CA ALA A 105 -8.22 -2.97 8.71
C ALA A 105 -9.38 -2.01 8.46
N VAL A 106 -10.17 -2.33 7.44
CA VAL A 106 -11.45 -1.67 7.17
C VAL A 106 -12.47 -2.74 6.83
N GLU A 107 -13.67 -2.66 7.40
CA GLU A 107 -14.80 -3.39 6.84
C GLU A 107 -15.37 -2.56 5.69
N PHE A 108 -14.89 -2.85 4.48
CA PHE A 108 -15.22 -2.12 3.27
C PHE A 108 -16.50 -2.67 2.66
N GLU A 109 -17.48 -1.81 2.42
CA GLU A 109 -18.71 -2.13 1.71
C GLU A 109 -18.51 -1.89 0.21
N VAL A 110 -18.72 -2.90 -0.63
CA VAL A 110 -18.73 -2.72 -2.09
C VAL A 110 -20.12 -2.35 -2.58
N ASN A 111 -20.26 -1.87 -3.81
CA ASN A 111 -21.52 -1.34 -4.36
C ASN A 111 -22.67 -2.36 -4.43
N ASN A 112 -22.37 -3.66 -4.34
CA ASN A 112 -23.36 -4.72 -4.22
C ASN A 112 -23.84 -4.94 -2.76
N GLY A 113 -23.43 -4.09 -1.82
CA GLY A 113 -23.78 -4.15 -0.40
C GLY A 113 -23.08 -5.28 0.36
N ILE A 114 -21.91 -5.73 -0.10
CA ILE A 114 -21.16 -6.84 0.53
C ILE A 114 -20.06 -6.24 1.40
N HIS A 115 -19.88 -6.76 2.61
CA HIS A 115 -18.83 -6.34 3.52
C HIS A 115 -17.60 -7.24 3.40
N LEU A 116 -16.45 -6.63 3.12
CA LEU A 116 -15.17 -7.31 2.99
C LEU A 116 -14.16 -6.65 3.93
N LEU A 117 -13.54 -7.45 4.79
CA LEU A 117 -12.43 -7.01 5.62
C LEU A 117 -11.19 -6.87 4.74
N VAL A 118 -10.71 -5.65 4.62
CA VAL A 118 -9.44 -5.31 3.98
C VAL A 118 -8.42 -5.07 5.08
N ILE A 119 -7.56 -6.06 5.32
CA ILE A 119 -6.54 -6.00 6.39
C ILE A 119 -5.20 -5.65 5.74
N PHE A 120 -4.62 -4.52 6.12
CA PHE A 120 -3.38 -3.99 5.54
C PHE A 120 -2.15 -4.39 6.35
N ASN A 121 -0.98 -4.36 5.71
CA ASN A 121 0.29 -4.39 6.41
C ASN A 121 0.35 -3.25 7.44
N PRO A 122 0.73 -3.48 8.71
CA PRO A 122 0.92 -2.45 9.72
C PRO A 122 1.85 -1.31 9.33
N ASN A 123 2.76 -1.55 8.37
CA ASN A 123 3.65 -0.52 7.82
C ASN A 123 2.99 0.32 6.70
N THR A 124 1.75 0.00 6.30
CA THR A 124 1.00 0.82 5.34
C THR A 124 0.59 2.10 6.02
N SER A 125 0.98 3.25 5.47
CA SER A 125 0.62 4.54 6.05
C SER A 125 -0.89 4.73 6.09
N ILE A 126 -1.38 5.33 7.18
CA ILE A 126 -2.81 5.62 7.37
C ILE A 126 -3.36 6.41 6.18
N THR A 127 -2.58 7.34 5.63
CA THR A 127 -3.02 8.12 4.46
C THR A 127 -3.16 7.27 3.20
N ARG A 128 -2.28 6.31 2.97
CA ARG A 128 -2.43 5.40 1.83
C ARG A 128 -3.71 4.56 1.94
N ILE A 129 -4.10 4.21 3.17
CA ILE A 129 -5.38 3.53 3.45
C ILE A 129 -6.57 4.50 3.25
N LYS A 130 -6.46 5.76 3.66
CA LYS A 130 -7.48 6.79 3.37
C LYS A 130 -7.67 7.02 1.87
N GLN A 131 -6.59 7.12 1.11
CA GLN A 131 -6.65 7.20 -0.36
C GLN A 131 -7.33 5.98 -0.99
N PHE A 132 -7.12 4.78 -0.43
CA PHE A 132 -7.86 3.59 -0.83
C PHE A 132 -9.37 3.75 -0.60
N LEU A 133 -9.77 4.30 0.56
CA LEU A 133 -11.18 4.56 0.86
C LEU A 133 -11.78 5.62 -0.07
N ASP A 134 -11.07 6.72 -0.30
CA ASP A 134 -11.51 7.82 -1.16
C ASP A 134 -11.71 7.33 -2.60
N ASN A 135 -10.75 6.56 -3.14
CA ASN A 135 -10.87 5.95 -4.47
C ASN A 135 -12.06 4.98 -4.53
N GLY A 136 -12.32 4.27 -3.43
CA GLY A 136 -13.46 3.39 -3.25
C GLY A 136 -14.81 4.10 -3.10
N GLY A 137 -14.82 5.44 -3.04
CA GLY A 137 -16.01 6.28 -2.94
C GLY A 137 -16.39 6.70 -1.53
N TYR A 138 -15.55 6.40 -0.53
CA TYR A 138 -15.81 6.71 0.87
C TYR A 138 -14.95 7.89 1.33
N SER A 139 -15.58 9.02 1.58
CA SER A 139 -14.95 10.19 2.21
C SER A 139 -15.24 10.23 3.72
N GLN A 140 -14.57 11.15 4.44
CA GLN A 140 -14.71 11.30 5.89
C GLN A 140 -16.16 11.46 6.38
N ASP A 141 -17.05 12.03 5.58
CA ASP A 141 -18.47 12.21 5.92
C ASP A 141 -19.24 10.88 5.98
N SER A 142 -18.75 9.86 5.27
CA SER A 142 -19.34 8.52 5.18
C SER A 142 -18.70 7.50 6.11
N TYR A 143 -17.62 7.87 6.81
CA TYR A 143 -16.86 6.97 7.68
C TYR A 143 -17.69 6.48 8.87
N GLY A 144 -17.60 5.18 9.13
CA GLY A 144 -18.21 4.52 10.28
C GLY A 144 -19.71 4.22 10.14
N PHE A 145 -20.36 4.58 9.04
CA PHE A 145 -21.76 4.25 8.80
C PHE A 145 -21.90 2.82 8.26
N GLU A 146 -22.64 1.97 8.99
CA GLU A 146 -23.00 0.61 8.56
C GLU A 146 -24.03 0.63 7.39
N LYS A 147 -24.81 1.71 7.29
CA LYS A 147 -25.74 1.97 6.20
C LYS A 147 -25.50 3.39 5.71
N SER A 148 -24.56 3.52 4.80
CA SER A 148 -24.31 4.76 4.11
C SER A 148 -25.27 4.91 2.92
N ASP A 149 -25.79 6.11 2.68
CA ASP A 149 -26.44 6.44 1.39
C ASP A 149 -25.39 6.54 0.26
N THR A 150 -24.10 6.46 0.61
CA THR A 150 -22.97 6.46 -0.33
C THR A 150 -22.79 5.07 -0.92
N ILE A 151 -22.90 5.00 -2.25
CA ILE A 151 -22.63 3.78 -3.01
C ILE A 151 -21.14 3.77 -3.35
N SER A 152 -20.45 2.67 -3.03
CA SER A 152 -19.05 2.51 -3.39
C SER A 152 -18.85 2.63 -4.92
N ASN A 153 -17.68 3.14 -5.31
CA ASN A 153 -17.24 3.15 -6.71
C ASN A 153 -16.91 1.74 -7.23
N TRP A 154 -16.74 0.76 -6.34
CA TRP A 154 -16.23 -0.56 -6.67
C TRP A 154 -17.27 -1.65 -6.44
N SER A 155 -17.39 -2.55 -7.41
CA SER A 155 -17.94 -3.88 -7.18
C SER A 155 -16.95 -4.77 -6.44
N ILE A 156 -17.39 -5.96 -6.04
CA ILE A 156 -16.49 -6.98 -5.46
C ILE A 156 -15.29 -7.30 -6.37
N PHE A 157 -15.47 -7.27 -7.68
CA PHE A 157 -14.39 -7.56 -8.63
C PHE A 157 -13.44 -6.39 -8.81
N ASP A 158 -13.95 -5.16 -8.81
CA ASP A 158 -13.12 -3.95 -8.87
C ASP A 158 -12.24 -3.86 -7.63
N LEU A 159 -12.81 -4.13 -6.45
CA LEU A 159 -12.05 -4.21 -5.21
C LEU A 159 -10.94 -5.28 -5.30
N TYR A 160 -11.23 -6.48 -5.82
CA TYR A 160 -10.22 -7.53 -5.98
C TYR A 160 -9.07 -7.14 -6.92
N GLU A 161 -9.32 -6.26 -7.89
CA GLU A 161 -8.26 -5.72 -8.74
C GLU A 161 -7.48 -4.62 -8.03
N GLU A 162 -8.17 -3.71 -7.33
CA GLU A 162 -7.52 -2.58 -6.67
C GLU A 162 -6.60 -3.02 -5.53
N VAL A 163 -7.02 -4.00 -4.74
CA VAL A 163 -6.24 -4.50 -3.60
C VAL A 163 -4.90 -5.12 -4.01
N LYS A 164 -4.71 -5.46 -5.29
CA LYS A 164 -3.40 -5.91 -5.82
C LYS A 164 -2.34 -4.81 -5.79
N ASN A 165 -2.74 -3.53 -5.71
CA ASN A 165 -1.85 -2.38 -5.55
C ASN A 165 -1.40 -2.16 -4.10
N TYR A 166 -1.87 -2.99 -3.16
CA TYR A 166 -1.64 -2.86 -1.73
C TYR A 166 -1.10 -4.17 -1.14
N ASP A 167 -0.26 -4.05 -0.12
CA ASP A 167 0.13 -5.20 0.69
C ASP A 167 -0.95 -5.48 1.74
N CYS A 168 -2.03 -6.17 1.33
CA CYS A 168 -3.18 -6.47 2.18
C CYS A 168 -3.72 -7.90 1.97
N ILE A 169 -4.73 -8.25 2.77
CA ILE A 169 -5.46 -9.52 2.74
C ILE A 169 -6.95 -9.17 2.72
N ILE A 170 -7.73 -9.88 1.88
CA ILE A 170 -9.18 -9.73 1.80
C ILE A 170 -9.89 -10.93 2.41
N ILE A 171 -10.84 -10.66 3.28
CA ILE A 171 -11.67 -11.67 3.95
C ILE A 171 -13.14 -11.27 3.84
N ASP A 172 -14.03 -12.21 3.56
CA ASP A 172 -15.47 -11.98 3.66
C ASP A 172 -15.87 -11.84 5.13
N GLY A 173 -16.39 -10.67 5.53
CA GLY A 173 -16.56 -10.31 6.95
C GLY A 173 -17.56 -11.19 7.71
N HIS A 174 -18.57 -11.71 7.02
CA HIS A 174 -19.58 -12.60 7.61
C HIS A 174 -20.38 -13.31 6.50
N THR A 175 -19.70 -14.20 5.78
CA THR A 175 -20.15 -14.80 4.50
C THR A 175 -21.57 -15.34 4.50
N ASP A 176 -22.03 -15.90 5.61
CA ASP A 176 -23.31 -16.56 5.81
C ASP A 176 -24.38 -15.71 6.52
N SER A 177 -24.12 -14.41 6.66
CA SER A 177 -24.99 -13.42 7.30
C SER A 177 -25.43 -12.34 6.30
N ASP A 178 -26.19 -11.35 6.78
CA ASP A 178 -26.55 -10.19 5.96
C ASP A 178 -25.29 -9.49 5.45
N LYS A 179 -25.30 -9.02 4.20
CA LYS A 179 -24.14 -8.44 3.51
C LYS A 179 -22.90 -9.35 3.34
N GLY A 180 -23.01 -10.66 3.58
CA GLY A 180 -21.98 -11.66 3.22
C GLY A 180 -22.15 -12.22 1.80
N ILE A 181 -21.08 -12.77 1.20
CA ILE A 181 -21.12 -13.25 -0.20
C ILE A 181 -22.20 -14.33 -0.42
N LEU A 182 -22.36 -15.32 0.48
CA LEU A 182 -23.33 -16.40 0.30
C LEU A 182 -24.78 -15.91 0.34
N ASN A 183 -25.05 -14.86 1.11
CA ASN A 183 -26.39 -14.35 1.31
C ASN A 183 -26.76 -13.30 0.24
N THR A 184 -25.81 -12.45 -0.15
CA THR A 184 -26.07 -11.33 -1.06
C THR A 184 -26.00 -11.72 -2.54
N ILE A 185 -24.98 -12.47 -2.97
CA ILE A 185 -24.83 -12.85 -4.38
C ILE A 185 -25.61 -14.15 -4.63
N PRO A 186 -26.61 -14.24 -5.52
CA PRO A 186 -27.35 -15.47 -5.80
C PRO A 186 -26.45 -16.64 -6.27
N LYS A 187 -26.95 -17.88 -6.16
CA LYS A 187 -26.24 -19.05 -6.69
C LYS A 187 -26.06 -18.93 -8.21
N GLY A 188 -24.85 -19.18 -8.69
CA GLY A 188 -24.50 -19.15 -10.11
C GLY A 188 -23.07 -18.71 -10.34
N ASN A 189 -22.74 -18.40 -11.60
CA ASN A 189 -21.38 -18.06 -12.03
C ASN A 189 -20.78 -16.89 -11.24
N THR A 190 -21.53 -15.82 -11.00
CA THR A 190 -21.02 -14.64 -10.27
C THR A 190 -20.53 -15.01 -8.87
N ARG A 191 -21.28 -15.83 -8.13
CA ARG A 191 -20.88 -16.32 -6.81
C ARG A 191 -19.65 -17.22 -6.90
N ALA A 192 -19.62 -18.12 -7.89
CA ALA A 192 -18.46 -18.97 -8.14
C ALA A 192 -17.21 -18.14 -8.42
N HIS A 193 -17.31 -17.12 -9.28
CA HIS A 193 -16.21 -16.21 -9.60
C HIS A 193 -15.74 -15.39 -8.38
N ALA A 194 -16.65 -14.94 -7.52
CA ALA A 194 -16.29 -14.25 -6.28
C ALA A 194 -15.43 -15.14 -5.36
N PHE A 195 -15.89 -16.38 -5.10
CA PHE A 195 -15.14 -17.32 -4.26
C PHE A 195 -13.89 -17.89 -4.92
N LYS A 196 -13.84 -17.96 -6.25
CA LYS A 196 -12.69 -18.47 -7.01
C LYS A 196 -11.55 -17.45 -7.07
N ASN A 197 -11.84 -16.16 -6.92
CA ASN A 197 -10.83 -15.11 -7.08
C ASN A 197 -9.69 -15.27 -6.06
N SER A 198 -8.45 -15.20 -6.55
CA SER A 198 -7.24 -15.39 -5.74
C SER A 198 -6.99 -14.28 -4.71
N SER A 199 -7.60 -13.10 -4.88
CA SER A 199 -7.50 -12.00 -3.92
C SER A 199 -8.28 -12.28 -2.62
N LEU A 200 -9.36 -13.07 -2.68
CA LEU A 200 -10.12 -13.48 -1.50
C LEU A 200 -9.36 -14.58 -0.74
N SER A 201 -8.81 -14.24 0.42
CA SER A 201 -7.94 -15.12 1.19
C SER A 201 -8.67 -15.92 2.26
N GLY A 202 -9.81 -15.41 2.77
CA GLY A 202 -10.59 -16.10 3.79
C GLY A 202 -12.06 -15.68 3.84
N VAL A 203 -12.83 -16.39 4.65
CA VAL A 203 -14.22 -16.10 4.98
C VAL A 203 -14.45 -16.24 6.48
N CYS A 204 -15.11 -15.26 7.07
CA CYS A 204 -15.67 -15.35 8.40
C CYS A 204 -17.07 -15.96 8.31
N TYR A 205 -17.40 -16.88 9.22
CA TYR A 205 -18.69 -17.57 9.22
C TYR A 205 -19.26 -17.69 10.64
N LYS A 206 -20.59 -17.70 10.76
CA LYS A 206 -21.30 -17.87 12.04
C LYS A 206 -21.94 -19.26 12.18
N ASN A 207 -22.32 -19.90 11.07
CA ASN A 207 -23.07 -21.17 11.00
C ASN A 207 -22.22 -22.34 10.48
N GLU A 208 -21.94 -23.32 11.35
CA GLU A 208 -21.14 -24.51 11.02
C GLU A 208 -21.73 -25.38 9.89
N LYS A 209 -23.05 -25.40 9.70
CA LYS A 209 -23.69 -26.14 8.60
C LYS A 209 -23.39 -25.47 7.26
N GLN A 210 -23.51 -24.14 7.19
CA GLN A 210 -23.22 -23.38 5.97
C GLN A 210 -21.73 -23.44 5.64
N ARG A 211 -20.86 -23.33 6.64
CA ARG A 211 -19.41 -23.56 6.51
C ARG A 211 -19.09 -24.88 5.81
N LYS A 212 -19.63 -25.99 6.31
CA LYS A 212 -19.43 -27.33 5.73
C LYS A 212 -19.94 -27.42 4.28
N GLN A 213 -21.07 -26.78 3.99
CA GLN A 213 -21.63 -26.75 2.63
C GLN A 213 -20.74 -25.98 1.66
N LEU A 214 -20.22 -24.81 2.07
CA LEU A 214 -19.29 -24.01 1.26
C LEU A 214 -17.97 -24.77 1.05
N GLU A 215 -17.39 -25.34 2.11
CA GLU A 215 -16.18 -26.17 2.04
C GLU A 215 -16.34 -27.34 1.05
N ASN A 216 -17.46 -28.06 1.11
CA ASN A 216 -17.75 -29.14 0.16
C ASN A 216 -17.93 -28.62 -1.28
N THR A 217 -18.56 -27.45 -1.45
CA THR A 217 -18.74 -26.84 -2.78
C THR A 217 -17.40 -26.45 -3.40
N LEU A 218 -16.53 -25.80 -2.63
CA LEU A 218 -15.17 -25.43 -3.05
C LEU A 218 -14.32 -26.65 -3.46
N LYS A 219 -14.54 -27.80 -2.79
CA LYS A 219 -13.82 -29.05 -3.07
C LYS A 219 -14.34 -29.80 -4.31
N THR A 220 -15.67 -29.87 -4.47
CA THR A 220 -16.30 -30.77 -5.46
C THR A 220 -16.67 -30.08 -6.77
N SER A 221 -16.84 -28.76 -6.77
CA SER A 221 -17.34 -28.02 -7.94
C SER A 221 -16.20 -27.41 -8.74
N GLN A 222 -16.09 -27.78 -10.02
CA GLN A 222 -15.06 -27.24 -10.93
C GLN A 222 -15.12 -25.72 -11.07
N GLU A 223 -16.33 -25.13 -11.04
CA GLU A 223 -16.55 -23.68 -11.12
C GLU A 223 -15.94 -22.90 -9.95
N TYR A 224 -15.86 -23.54 -8.77
CA TYR A 224 -15.34 -22.96 -7.54
C TYR A 224 -13.87 -23.33 -7.29
N SER A 225 -13.26 -24.08 -8.21
CA SER A 225 -11.88 -24.56 -8.09
C SER A 225 -10.91 -23.39 -8.05
N ARG A 226 -10.05 -23.38 -7.03
CA ARG A 226 -9.10 -22.31 -6.72
C ARG A 226 -7.73 -22.89 -6.39
N GLU A 227 -6.67 -22.18 -6.75
CA GLU A 227 -5.28 -22.61 -6.54
C GLU A 227 -4.86 -22.57 -5.08
N LYS A 228 -5.27 -21.51 -4.37
CA LYS A 228 -5.00 -21.31 -2.93
C LYS A 228 -6.27 -21.65 -2.15
N PRO A 229 -6.27 -22.57 -1.17
CA PRO A 229 -7.44 -22.84 -0.34
C PRO A 229 -7.93 -21.57 0.38
N LEU A 230 -9.23 -21.51 0.67
CA LEU A 230 -9.84 -20.40 1.39
C LEU A 230 -9.73 -20.64 2.90
N ALA A 231 -9.28 -19.66 3.66
CA ALA A 231 -9.25 -19.75 5.12
C ALA A 231 -10.67 -19.62 5.72
N PHE A 232 -11.05 -20.52 6.63
CA PHE A 232 -12.31 -20.41 7.38
C PHE A 232 -12.01 -19.87 8.77
N ILE A 233 -12.55 -18.70 9.10
CA ILE A 233 -12.16 -17.92 10.27
C ILE A 233 -13.38 -17.63 11.15
N LYS A 234 -13.13 -17.60 12.45
CA LYS A 234 -14.03 -17.05 13.47
C LYS A 234 -13.48 -15.73 13.98
N ALA A 235 -14.30 -14.69 13.91
CA ALA A 235 -14.04 -13.37 14.48
C ALA A 235 -15.28 -12.91 15.29
N SER A 236 -15.11 -11.91 16.13
CA SER A 236 -16.16 -11.46 17.05
C SER A 236 -17.21 -10.56 16.41
N ASP A 237 -16.83 -9.77 15.38
CA ASP A 237 -17.69 -8.72 14.83
C ASP A 237 -18.12 -7.76 15.97
N ALA A 238 -17.14 -7.41 16.80
CA ALA A 238 -17.37 -6.79 18.11
C ALA A 238 -17.83 -5.33 18.00
N HIS A 239 -18.94 -5.01 18.64
CA HIS A 239 -19.51 -3.65 18.67
C HIS A 239 -19.44 -3.00 20.07
N ASN A 240 -18.88 -3.70 21.06
CA ASN A 240 -18.58 -3.18 22.40
C ASN A 240 -17.45 -3.99 23.04
N LEU A 241 -16.91 -3.51 24.16
CA LEU A 241 -15.80 -4.18 24.87
C LEU A 241 -16.11 -5.64 25.27
N ASN A 242 -17.36 -5.97 25.59
CA ASN A 242 -17.70 -7.33 26.02
C ASN A 242 -17.69 -8.34 24.87
N ASP A 243 -17.84 -7.86 23.63
CA ASP A 243 -17.86 -8.69 22.42
C ASP A 243 -16.46 -9.14 22.00
N ILE A 244 -15.43 -8.33 22.30
CA ILE A 244 -14.05 -8.59 21.91
C ILE A 244 -13.62 -9.99 22.40
N GLY A 245 -13.20 -10.82 21.45
CA GLY A 245 -12.74 -12.18 21.69
C GLY A 245 -13.84 -13.19 22.07
N LYS A 246 -15.13 -12.86 21.95
CA LYS A 246 -16.23 -13.85 22.10
C LYS A 246 -16.13 -14.98 21.08
N SER A 247 -15.71 -14.63 19.87
CA SER A 247 -15.42 -15.53 18.78
C SER A 247 -14.02 -15.17 18.26
N LYS A 248 -13.18 -16.18 18.07
CA LYS A 248 -11.75 -15.99 17.80
C LYS A 248 -11.18 -17.18 17.05
N SER A 249 -10.04 -16.96 16.40
CA SER A 249 -9.29 -17.98 15.67
C SER A 249 -7.87 -18.10 16.22
N PHE A 250 -7.19 -19.17 15.83
CA PHE A 250 -5.84 -19.48 16.25
C PHE A 250 -4.93 -19.59 15.03
N PHE A 251 -3.79 -18.92 15.10
CA PHE A 251 -2.80 -18.85 14.03
C PHE A 251 -1.51 -19.50 14.50
N LYS A 252 -1.00 -20.49 13.78
CA LYS A 252 0.34 -21.05 14.04
C LYS A 252 1.36 -20.28 13.23
N LEU A 253 2.20 -19.49 13.90
CA LEU A 253 3.19 -18.62 13.26
C LEU A 253 4.58 -18.86 13.85
N GLU A 254 5.63 -18.69 13.06
CA GLU A 254 7.01 -18.71 13.56
C GLU A 254 7.27 -17.48 14.44
N LYS A 255 6.81 -16.32 13.96
CA LYS A 255 6.92 -15.04 14.65
C LYS A 255 5.60 -14.26 14.55
N LEU A 256 5.30 -13.51 15.60
CA LEU A 256 4.15 -12.61 15.65
C LEU A 256 4.44 -11.33 14.85
N ASP A 257 4.31 -11.41 13.52
CA ASP A 257 4.45 -10.27 12.60
C ASP A 257 3.54 -10.42 11.37
N TRP A 258 3.43 -9.34 10.59
CA TRP A 258 2.61 -9.29 9.38
C TRP A 258 2.99 -10.34 8.34
N SER A 259 4.29 -10.54 8.10
CA SER A 259 4.76 -11.45 7.05
C SER A 259 4.32 -12.88 7.34
N ASN A 260 4.47 -13.33 8.59
CA ASN A 260 4.03 -14.66 9.02
C ASN A 260 2.51 -14.77 9.04
N PHE A 261 1.81 -13.74 9.55
CA PHE A 261 0.35 -13.69 9.54
C PHE A 261 -0.21 -13.83 8.12
N LYS A 262 0.33 -13.07 7.16
CA LYS A 262 -0.05 -13.13 5.75
C LYS A 262 0.27 -14.50 5.14
N LYS A 263 1.45 -15.06 5.43
CA LYS A 263 1.87 -16.38 4.92
C LYS A 263 0.95 -17.51 5.39
N ALA A 264 0.34 -17.41 6.59
CA ALA A 264 -0.60 -18.40 7.08
C ALA A 264 -1.80 -18.63 6.13
N PHE A 265 -2.23 -17.60 5.41
CA PHE A 265 -3.31 -17.70 4.42
C PHE A 265 -2.89 -18.44 3.13
N GLU A 266 -1.60 -18.68 2.88
CA GLU A 266 -1.16 -19.53 1.77
C GLU A 266 -1.38 -21.03 2.07
N ASN A 267 -1.41 -21.40 3.35
CA ASN A 267 -1.59 -22.76 3.83
C ASN A 267 -2.50 -22.77 5.08
N PRO A 268 -3.79 -22.41 4.92
CA PRO A 268 -4.68 -22.24 6.07
C PRO A 268 -4.93 -23.55 6.83
N SER A 269 -4.84 -24.71 6.17
CA SER A 269 -5.14 -26.02 6.78
C SER A 269 -4.12 -26.45 7.85
N GLU A 270 -2.89 -25.94 7.77
CA GLU A 270 -1.86 -26.13 8.80
C GLU A 270 -1.68 -24.95 9.75
N TYR A 271 -2.10 -23.75 9.35
CA TYR A 271 -1.77 -22.51 10.07
C TYR A 271 -2.96 -21.77 10.67
N ILE A 272 -4.20 -22.04 10.29
CA ILE A 272 -5.39 -21.29 10.73
C ILE A 272 -6.47 -22.24 11.25
N PHE A 273 -6.92 -22.01 12.49
CA PHE A 273 -7.86 -22.88 13.18
C PHE A 273 -8.96 -22.09 13.90
N THR A 274 -10.15 -22.66 13.99
CA THR A 274 -11.28 -22.07 14.75
C THR A 274 -11.40 -22.62 16.18
N THR A 275 -10.57 -23.61 16.50
CA THR A 275 -10.37 -24.17 17.85
C THR A 275 -8.88 -24.26 18.12
N PHE A 276 -8.48 -24.35 19.39
CA PHE A 276 -7.06 -24.46 19.72
C PHE A 276 -6.46 -25.71 19.06
N PRO A 277 -5.43 -25.58 18.20
CA PRO A 277 -4.97 -26.67 17.36
C PRO A 277 -4.22 -27.73 18.17
N LYS A 278 -4.62 -29.00 18.03
CA LYS A 278 -3.80 -30.15 18.38
C LYS A 278 -3.17 -30.73 17.13
N ILE A 279 -2.04 -31.42 17.28
CA ILE A 279 -1.35 -32.08 16.16
C ILE A 279 -2.30 -33.01 15.40
N GLN A 280 -3.13 -33.77 16.12
CA GLN A 280 -4.12 -34.67 15.51
C GLN A 280 -5.13 -33.90 14.64
N ASP A 281 -5.60 -32.73 15.08
CA ASP A 281 -6.57 -31.93 14.32
C ASP A 281 -5.97 -31.46 12.98
N ILE A 282 -4.66 -31.17 12.96
CA ILE A 282 -3.94 -30.77 11.74
C ILE A 282 -3.89 -31.93 10.77
N ILE A 283 -3.48 -33.11 11.25
CA ILE A 283 -3.39 -34.31 10.44
C ILE A 283 -4.78 -34.69 9.90
N ASP A 284 -5.80 -34.70 10.75
CA ASP A 284 -7.18 -35.00 10.37
C ASP A 284 -7.71 -33.99 9.34
N ASN A 285 -7.41 -32.69 9.50
CA ASN A 285 -7.78 -31.68 8.51
C ASN A 285 -7.17 -31.99 7.14
N ILE A 286 -5.88 -32.33 7.08
CA ILE A 286 -5.22 -32.66 5.82
C ILE A 286 -5.84 -33.93 5.21
N LEU A 287 -5.97 -35.00 5.98
CA LEU A 287 -6.45 -36.31 5.52
C LEU A 287 -7.94 -36.29 5.09
N THR A 288 -8.73 -35.33 5.58
CA THR A 288 -10.17 -35.26 5.27
C THR A 288 -10.52 -34.18 4.25
N LYS A 289 -9.85 -33.04 4.30
CA LYS A 289 -10.25 -31.84 3.53
C LYS A 289 -9.40 -31.64 2.29
N GLU A 290 -8.11 -31.97 2.35
CA GLU A 290 -7.14 -31.60 1.32
C GLU A 290 -6.87 -32.74 0.32
N ASN A 291 -6.15 -32.42 -0.77
CA ASN A 291 -5.50 -33.42 -1.61
C ASN A 291 -4.22 -33.88 -0.91
N TYR A 292 -4.01 -35.18 -0.74
CA TYR A 292 -2.84 -35.70 -0.06
C TYR A 292 -2.37 -37.02 -0.65
N LEU A 293 -1.10 -37.33 -0.39
CA LEU A 293 -0.47 -38.62 -0.63
C LEU A 293 0.28 -39.02 0.64
N THR A 294 0.32 -40.31 0.95
CA THR A 294 0.98 -40.85 2.14
C THR A 294 2.23 -41.64 1.75
N ILE A 295 3.23 -41.62 2.63
CA ILE A 295 4.47 -42.37 2.48
C ILE A 295 4.82 -42.98 3.84
N PRO A 296 4.84 -44.31 4.00
CA PRO A 296 4.90 -44.95 5.31
C PRO A 296 6.26 -44.82 6.00
N LYS A 297 7.35 -44.86 5.21
CA LYS A 297 8.72 -44.84 5.71
C LYS A 297 9.64 -44.22 4.66
N ILE A 298 10.90 -44.04 5.01
CA ILE A 298 11.90 -43.53 4.09
C ILE A 298 12.89 -44.64 3.77
N ASP A 299 12.91 -44.99 2.50
CA ASP A 299 13.90 -45.83 1.84
C ASP A 299 13.97 -45.42 0.35
N GLU A 300 14.89 -46.03 -0.40
CA GLU A 300 15.09 -45.70 -1.82
C GLU A 300 13.80 -45.85 -2.66
N ASP A 301 13.00 -46.89 -2.39
CA ASP A 301 11.74 -47.14 -3.09
C ASP A 301 10.71 -46.02 -2.82
N ASN A 302 10.56 -45.62 -1.57
CA ASN A 302 9.63 -44.56 -1.16
C ASN A 302 10.11 -43.16 -1.59
N ILE A 303 11.41 -42.93 -1.73
CA ILE A 303 11.94 -41.69 -2.33
C ILE A 303 11.53 -41.59 -3.80
N ALA A 304 11.57 -42.69 -4.56
CA ALA A 304 11.08 -42.68 -5.94
C ALA A 304 9.57 -42.35 -6.01
N VAL A 305 8.78 -42.86 -5.06
CA VAL A 305 7.35 -42.49 -4.91
C VAL A 305 7.20 -41.02 -4.55
N PHE A 306 8.00 -40.51 -3.60
CA PHE A 306 7.99 -39.10 -3.18
C PHE A 306 8.21 -38.13 -4.34
N LEU A 307 9.20 -38.38 -5.20
CA LEU A 307 9.46 -37.52 -6.37
C LEU A 307 8.30 -37.53 -7.37
N LYS A 308 7.69 -38.70 -7.59
CA LYS A 308 6.48 -38.82 -8.41
C LYS A 308 5.32 -38.04 -7.80
N SER A 309 5.14 -38.11 -6.48
CA SER A 309 4.13 -37.38 -5.73
C SER A 309 4.30 -35.86 -5.86
N ILE A 310 5.53 -35.35 -5.74
CA ILE A 310 5.81 -33.91 -5.95
C ILE A 310 5.42 -33.50 -7.36
N CYS A 311 5.89 -34.22 -8.38
CA CYS A 311 5.56 -33.90 -9.77
C CYS A 311 4.05 -33.96 -10.01
N ALA A 312 3.39 -35.02 -9.55
CA ALA A 312 1.95 -35.22 -9.70
C ALA A 312 1.13 -34.08 -9.11
N LEU A 313 1.45 -33.66 -7.87
CA LEU A 313 0.77 -32.56 -7.19
C LEU A 313 1.09 -31.20 -7.82
N ASN A 314 2.35 -30.93 -8.18
CA ASN A 314 2.73 -29.68 -8.85
C ASN A 314 1.98 -29.50 -10.18
N ASN A 315 1.88 -30.59 -10.95
CA ASN A 315 1.32 -30.60 -12.31
C ASN A 315 -0.21 -30.60 -12.35
N SER A 316 -0.90 -30.83 -11.23
CA SER A 316 -2.37 -30.85 -11.16
C SER A 316 -2.94 -29.76 -10.26
N THR A 317 -3.15 -30.04 -8.97
CA THR A 317 -3.95 -29.21 -8.06
C THR A 317 -3.16 -28.72 -6.84
N GLY A 318 -1.91 -29.19 -6.67
CA GLY A 318 -1.18 -29.11 -5.42
C GLY A 318 -1.80 -30.02 -4.34
N GLY A 319 -1.10 -30.19 -3.24
CA GLY A 319 -1.62 -30.93 -2.09
C GLY A 319 -0.58 -31.10 -1.00
N TYR A 320 -0.71 -32.20 -0.25
CA TYR A 320 0.17 -32.56 0.85
C TYR A 320 0.81 -33.92 0.61
N ILE A 321 2.00 -34.12 1.15
CA ILE A 321 2.65 -35.42 1.24
C ILE A 321 3.01 -35.68 2.70
N LEU A 322 2.52 -36.77 3.28
CA LEU A 322 2.72 -37.11 4.69
C LEU A 322 3.65 -38.32 4.80
N PHE A 323 4.83 -38.13 5.38
CA PHE A 323 5.71 -39.22 5.74
C PHE A 323 5.41 -39.78 7.13
N GLY A 324 5.45 -41.09 7.29
CA GLY A 324 5.09 -41.79 8.52
C GLY A 324 3.60 -42.13 8.62
N VAL A 325 2.88 -42.16 7.49
CA VAL A 325 1.47 -42.54 7.38
C VAL A 325 1.35 -43.62 6.29
N ASP A 326 0.60 -44.68 6.56
CA ASP A 326 0.37 -45.75 5.59
C ASP A 326 -0.80 -45.45 4.63
N ASP A 327 -1.04 -46.35 3.68
CA ASP A 327 -2.12 -46.23 2.68
C ASP A 327 -3.53 -46.37 3.30
N HIS A 328 -3.63 -46.81 4.55
CA HIS A 328 -4.87 -46.89 5.33
C HIS A 328 -5.08 -45.66 6.23
N ASN A 329 -4.26 -44.62 6.07
CA ASN A 329 -4.24 -43.42 6.89
C ASN A 329 -3.89 -43.67 8.38
N THR A 330 -3.22 -44.79 8.67
CA THR A 330 -2.69 -45.09 10.00
C THR A 330 -1.38 -44.34 10.22
N ILE A 331 -1.30 -43.59 11.31
CA ILE A 331 -0.09 -42.84 11.68
C ILE A 331 0.91 -43.82 12.30
N LEU A 332 1.94 -44.20 11.52
CA LEU A 332 3.03 -45.06 11.96
C LEU A 332 4.11 -44.27 12.72
N GLY A 333 4.38 -43.04 12.26
CA GLY A 333 5.46 -42.17 12.70
C GLY A 333 6.85 -42.64 12.25
N LEU A 334 7.72 -41.70 11.91
CA LEU A 334 9.13 -41.94 11.61
C LEU A 334 9.93 -42.02 12.92
N GLU A 335 10.67 -43.09 13.14
CA GLU A 335 11.47 -43.27 14.35
C GLU A 335 12.66 -42.30 14.39
N ILE A 336 12.82 -41.62 15.53
CA ILE A 336 14.02 -40.84 15.85
C ILE A 336 14.82 -41.65 16.86
N LYS A 337 16.04 -42.05 16.52
CA LYS A 337 16.92 -42.74 17.48
C LYS A 337 17.55 -41.75 18.45
N ASP A 338 17.51 -42.08 19.74
CA ASP A 338 18.24 -41.45 20.85
C ASP A 338 17.86 -40.00 21.17
N ASP A 339 16.58 -39.62 20.99
CA ASP A 339 16.04 -38.29 21.40
C ASP A 339 16.77 -37.06 20.80
N LYS A 340 17.63 -37.26 19.79
CA LYS A 340 18.44 -36.21 19.16
C LYS A 340 17.99 -35.96 17.72
N PHE A 341 17.46 -34.76 17.49
CA PHE A 341 17.10 -34.26 16.15
C PHE A 341 18.29 -34.26 15.17
N GLU A 342 19.53 -34.24 15.68
CA GLU A 342 20.79 -34.35 14.89
C GLU A 342 20.86 -35.63 14.05
N ASN A 343 20.27 -36.74 14.49
CA ASN A 343 20.24 -37.99 13.73
C ASN A 343 19.25 -38.00 12.56
N PHE A 344 18.38 -36.99 12.47
CA PHE A 344 17.37 -36.85 11.43
C PHE A 344 17.87 -36.00 10.23
N GLU A 345 18.98 -35.29 10.39
CA GLU A 345 19.59 -34.47 9.33
C GLU A 345 20.00 -35.28 8.09
N PRO A 346 20.65 -36.45 8.19
CA PRO A 346 21.02 -37.23 7.00
C PRO A 346 19.82 -37.68 6.17
N PHE A 347 18.68 -37.90 6.83
CA PHE A 347 17.43 -38.22 6.17
C PHE A 347 16.87 -37.00 5.42
N LEU A 348 16.88 -35.82 6.03
CA LEU A 348 16.49 -34.59 5.37
C LEU A 348 17.39 -34.29 4.17
N ASP A 349 18.69 -34.49 4.30
CA ASP A 349 19.64 -34.34 3.21
C ASP A 349 19.31 -35.28 2.04
N LEU A 350 18.94 -36.54 2.32
CA LEU A 350 18.49 -37.48 1.29
C LEU A 350 17.21 -36.99 0.59
N VAL A 351 16.21 -36.49 1.33
CA VAL A 351 14.96 -35.98 0.76
C VAL A 351 15.22 -34.73 -0.08
N PHE A 352 15.95 -33.75 0.46
CA PHE A 352 16.20 -32.48 -0.23
C PHE A 352 17.12 -32.66 -1.44
N SER A 353 18.18 -33.48 -1.34
CA SER A 353 19.02 -33.81 -2.51
C SER A 353 18.24 -34.56 -3.58
N SER A 354 17.27 -35.40 -3.19
CA SER A 354 16.40 -36.08 -4.16
C SER A 354 15.49 -35.10 -4.91
N ILE A 355 15.04 -34.01 -4.27
CA ILE A 355 14.20 -32.98 -4.92
C ILE A 355 14.96 -32.28 -6.06
N GLU A 356 16.29 -32.15 -5.98
CA GLU A 356 17.12 -31.54 -7.04
C GLU A 356 17.03 -32.29 -8.38
N ARG A 357 16.57 -33.55 -8.36
CA ARG A 357 16.32 -34.35 -9.55
C ARG A 357 15.09 -33.88 -10.35
N ILE A 358 14.19 -33.14 -9.73
CA ILE A 358 12.99 -32.63 -10.40
C ILE A 358 13.35 -31.36 -11.16
N GLN A 359 13.02 -31.35 -12.45
CA GLN A 359 13.41 -30.28 -13.36
C GLN A 359 12.35 -29.17 -13.38
N GLY A 360 12.76 -27.97 -12.98
CA GLY A 360 11.89 -26.79 -12.90
C GLY A 360 11.73 -26.27 -11.48
N ASN A 361 11.09 -25.10 -11.35
CA ASN A 361 10.91 -24.47 -10.05
C ASN A 361 9.71 -25.09 -9.33
N ILE A 362 9.96 -25.86 -8.28
CA ILE A 362 8.93 -26.34 -7.38
C ILE A 362 8.81 -25.37 -6.21
N LYS A 363 7.58 -24.96 -5.89
CA LYS A 363 7.30 -24.27 -4.62
C LYS A 363 6.73 -25.30 -3.65
N PHE A 364 7.37 -25.47 -2.51
CA PHE A 364 6.87 -26.30 -1.42
C PHE A 364 7.12 -25.66 -0.06
N ASP A 365 6.39 -26.10 0.95
CA ASP A 365 6.66 -25.85 2.36
C ASP A 365 6.69 -27.19 3.11
N PHE A 366 7.30 -27.25 4.29
CA PHE A 366 7.32 -28.46 5.11
C PHE A 366 7.32 -28.15 6.61
N ASN A 367 6.73 -29.07 7.39
CA ASN A 367 6.64 -29.00 8.83
C ASN A 367 6.88 -30.36 9.48
N PHE A 368 7.41 -30.34 10.71
CA PHE A 368 7.58 -31.52 11.55
C PHE A 368 6.57 -31.51 12.69
N TYR A 369 5.97 -32.67 12.93
CA TYR A 369 5.01 -32.89 14.00
C TYR A 369 5.49 -34.01 14.92
N PRO A 370 5.99 -33.70 16.13
CA PRO A 370 6.41 -34.73 17.08
C PRO A 370 5.19 -35.52 17.57
N LEU A 371 5.33 -36.83 17.64
CA LEU A 371 4.35 -37.78 18.16
C LEU A 371 4.83 -38.35 19.49
N LEU A 372 3.94 -39.05 20.19
CA LEU A 372 4.32 -39.82 21.38
C LEU A 372 5.29 -40.95 20.98
N SER A 373 6.22 -41.31 21.88
CA SER A 373 7.19 -42.41 21.70
C SER A 373 8.32 -42.16 20.69
N GLU A 374 8.99 -41.01 20.74
CA GLU A 374 10.20 -40.70 19.93
C GLU A 374 9.96 -40.81 18.40
N LYS A 375 8.74 -40.50 17.97
CA LYS A 375 8.35 -40.53 16.56
C LYS A 375 8.01 -39.14 16.04
N LEU A 376 8.17 -38.93 14.75
CA LEU A 376 7.72 -37.70 14.10
C LEU A 376 6.98 -37.96 12.80
N LEU A 377 6.13 -37.02 12.43
CA LEU A 377 5.50 -36.95 11.12
C LEU A 377 6.05 -35.76 10.35
N LEU A 378 6.41 -35.97 9.09
CA LEU A 378 6.91 -34.94 8.19
C LEU A 378 5.84 -34.66 7.13
N VAL A 379 5.32 -33.44 7.13
CA VAL A 379 4.31 -32.98 6.16
C VAL A 379 4.98 -32.04 5.16
N PHE A 380 4.84 -32.33 3.88
CA PHE A 380 5.15 -31.40 2.79
C PHE A 380 3.87 -30.83 2.21
N ARG A 381 3.80 -29.52 2.02
CA ARG A 381 2.81 -28.84 1.18
C ARG A 381 3.43 -28.56 -0.18
N ILE A 382 2.88 -29.14 -1.24
CA ILE A 382 3.31 -28.89 -2.63
C ILE A 382 2.34 -27.91 -3.29
N PHE A 383 2.82 -26.71 -3.63
CA PHE A 383 2.01 -25.71 -4.30
C PHE A 383 1.95 -26.02 -5.80
N ARG A 384 0.77 -25.85 -6.40
CA ARG A 384 0.61 -25.93 -7.85
C ARG A 384 1.45 -24.83 -8.51
N ASN A 385 2.18 -25.17 -9.56
CA ASN A 385 2.86 -24.20 -10.41
C ASN A 385 2.28 -24.27 -11.83
N GLY A 386 2.24 -23.14 -12.55
CA GLY A 386 1.74 -23.07 -13.93
C GLY A 386 2.63 -23.78 -14.96
N LYS A 387 3.79 -24.30 -14.54
CA LYS A 387 4.72 -25.06 -15.38
C LYS A 387 4.73 -26.52 -14.94
N LEU A 388 4.67 -27.40 -15.93
CA LEU A 388 4.83 -28.84 -15.73
C LEU A 388 6.29 -29.17 -15.41
N VAL A 389 6.49 -30.11 -14.50
CA VAL A 389 7.80 -30.63 -14.07
C VAL A 389 7.86 -32.14 -14.24
N ASP A 390 9.04 -32.66 -14.47
CA ASP A 390 9.34 -34.10 -14.55
C ASP A 390 10.59 -34.45 -13.73
N ILE A 391 10.89 -35.76 -13.67
CA ILE A 391 12.03 -36.28 -12.91
C ILE A 391 13.16 -36.57 -13.90
N ASP A 392 14.35 -36.01 -13.66
CA ASP A 392 15.56 -36.26 -14.45
C ASP A 392 15.39 -36.01 -15.98
N ASN A 393 14.50 -35.10 -16.40
CA ASN A 393 14.17 -34.84 -17.81
C ASN A 393 13.75 -36.10 -18.60
N ASN A 394 13.09 -37.06 -17.94
CA ASN A 394 12.67 -38.30 -18.59
C ASN A 394 11.42 -38.15 -19.49
N GLY A 395 10.79 -36.98 -19.51
CA GLY A 395 9.60 -36.69 -20.31
C GLY A 395 8.30 -37.30 -19.79
N VAL A 396 8.32 -37.97 -18.63
CA VAL A 396 7.15 -38.61 -18.01
C VAL A 396 6.47 -37.62 -17.08
N ILE A 397 5.29 -37.13 -17.50
CA ILE A 397 4.51 -36.18 -16.72
C ILE A 397 3.53 -36.92 -15.82
N TYR A 398 3.79 -36.89 -14.51
CA TYR A 398 2.88 -37.38 -13.50
C TYR A 398 1.78 -36.35 -13.20
N SER A 399 0.59 -36.82 -12.87
CA SER A 399 -0.56 -36.02 -12.47
C SER A 399 -1.35 -36.73 -11.39
N TYR A 400 -1.83 -35.97 -10.41
CA TYR A 400 -2.67 -36.47 -9.33
C TYR A 400 -4.16 -36.33 -9.68
N ASN A 401 -4.91 -37.43 -9.60
CA ASN A 401 -6.37 -37.50 -9.73
C ASN A 401 -6.93 -38.51 -8.70
N ASP A 402 -7.98 -38.14 -7.98
CA ASP A 402 -8.70 -39.00 -7.02
C ASP A 402 -7.78 -39.80 -6.08
N CYS A 403 -6.85 -39.10 -5.41
CA CYS A 403 -5.87 -39.71 -4.48
C CYS A 403 -4.86 -40.68 -5.13
N THR A 404 -4.76 -40.71 -6.47
CA THR A 404 -3.84 -41.59 -7.19
C THR A 404 -2.95 -40.81 -8.17
N ILE A 405 -1.75 -41.34 -8.38
CA ILE A 405 -0.80 -40.82 -9.38
C ILE A 405 -1.03 -41.54 -10.71
N SER A 406 -1.21 -40.76 -11.76
CA SER A 406 -1.36 -41.23 -13.14
C SER A 406 -0.33 -40.55 -14.06
N ILE A 407 0.01 -41.21 -15.16
CA ILE A 407 0.87 -40.62 -16.19
C ILE A 407 -0.02 -39.94 -17.23
N LEU A 408 0.24 -38.67 -17.52
CA LEU A 408 -0.49 -37.94 -18.55
C LEU A 408 -0.06 -38.38 -19.94
N ASN A 409 -1.05 -38.57 -20.82
CA ASN A 409 -0.80 -38.76 -22.24
C ASN A 409 -0.51 -37.42 -22.93
N ALA A 410 0.05 -37.49 -24.14
CA ALA A 410 0.42 -36.30 -24.92
C ALA A 410 -0.75 -35.32 -25.13
N SER A 411 -1.96 -35.82 -25.38
CA SER A 411 -3.15 -34.97 -25.57
C SER A 411 -3.52 -34.17 -24.31
N ASN A 412 -3.39 -34.77 -23.12
CA ASN A 412 -3.69 -34.10 -21.86
C ASN A 412 -2.59 -33.11 -21.47
N ILE A 413 -1.33 -33.45 -21.76
CA ILE A 413 -0.20 -32.52 -21.60
C ILE A 413 -0.43 -31.28 -22.47
N GLN A 414 -0.73 -31.48 -23.75
CA GLN A 414 -1.01 -30.39 -24.69
C GLN A 414 -2.14 -29.49 -24.19
N ARG A 415 -3.29 -30.07 -23.81
CA ARG A 415 -4.43 -29.30 -23.29
C ARG A 415 -4.07 -28.46 -22.06
N THR A 416 -3.29 -29.02 -21.13
CA THR A 416 -2.84 -28.29 -19.93
C THR A 416 -1.93 -27.12 -20.29
N VAL A 417 -0.97 -27.33 -21.19
CA VAL A 417 -0.07 -26.27 -21.66
C VAL A 417 -0.83 -25.18 -22.41
N GLU A 418 -1.79 -25.55 -23.28
CA GLU A 418 -2.65 -24.62 -24.00
C GLU A 418 -3.47 -23.75 -23.03
N ASN A 419 -4.13 -24.37 -22.04
CA ASN A 419 -4.91 -23.64 -21.04
C ASN A 419 -4.05 -22.65 -20.25
N ASN A 420 -2.85 -23.07 -19.81
CA ASN A 420 -1.93 -22.19 -19.10
C ASN A 420 -1.49 -21.01 -19.98
N THR A 421 -1.22 -21.28 -21.26
CA THR A 421 -0.83 -20.25 -22.25
C THR A 421 -1.96 -19.26 -22.51
N ILE A 422 -3.20 -19.73 -22.65
CA ILE A 422 -4.39 -18.88 -22.84
C ILE A 422 -4.56 -17.94 -21.64
N ASN A 423 -4.48 -18.47 -20.42
CA ASN A 423 -4.60 -17.66 -19.20
C ASN A 423 -3.52 -16.56 -19.14
N ASP A 424 -2.29 -16.86 -19.56
CA ASP A 424 -1.21 -15.87 -19.60
C ASP A 424 -1.43 -14.80 -20.69
N ILE A 425 -1.97 -15.18 -21.84
CA ILE A 425 -2.35 -14.24 -22.91
C ILE A 425 -3.47 -13.32 -22.43
N GLU A 426 -4.52 -13.86 -21.79
CA GLU A 426 -5.65 -13.09 -21.27
C GLU A 426 -5.19 -12.00 -20.29
N LYS A 427 -4.29 -12.33 -19.34
CA LYS A 427 -3.68 -11.36 -18.42
C LYS A 427 -2.97 -10.22 -19.16
N ARG A 428 -2.25 -10.53 -20.25
CA ARG A 428 -1.56 -9.50 -21.06
C ARG A 428 -2.55 -8.61 -21.81
N ILE A 429 -3.62 -9.19 -22.37
CA ILE A 429 -4.68 -8.45 -23.06
C ILE A 429 -5.36 -7.47 -22.09
N LEU A 430 -5.72 -7.92 -20.89
CA LEU A 430 -6.34 -7.05 -19.87
C LEU A 430 -5.44 -5.87 -19.49
N LYS A 431 -4.12 -6.10 -19.36
CA LYS A 431 -3.15 -5.02 -19.11
C LYS A 431 -3.13 -4.01 -20.27
N ASN A 432 -3.16 -4.48 -21.52
CA ASN A 432 -3.16 -3.61 -22.69
C ASN A 432 -4.47 -2.81 -22.81
N LEU A 433 -5.61 -3.40 -22.49
CA LEU A 433 -6.91 -2.72 -22.50
C LEU A 433 -6.90 -1.49 -21.56
N LYS A 434 -6.36 -1.62 -20.34
CA LYS A 434 -6.21 -0.49 -19.41
C LYS A 434 -5.40 0.68 -20.00
N VAL A 435 -4.33 0.38 -20.73
CA VAL A 435 -3.51 1.41 -21.40
C VAL A 435 -4.31 2.10 -22.50
N ILE A 436 -5.05 1.32 -23.31
CA ILE A 436 -5.89 1.87 -24.38
C ILE A 436 -7.00 2.75 -23.82
N GLU A 437 -7.68 2.33 -22.74
CA GLU A 437 -8.72 3.12 -22.07
C GLU A 437 -8.19 4.47 -21.55
N SER A 438 -6.97 4.47 -20.98
CA SER A 438 -6.29 5.71 -20.60
C SER A 438 -6.09 6.63 -21.80
N HIS A 439 -5.57 6.11 -22.92
CA HIS A 439 -5.37 6.89 -24.14
C HIS A 439 -6.69 7.43 -24.74
N THR A 440 -7.77 6.63 -24.77
CA THR A 440 -9.07 7.12 -25.26
C THR A 440 -9.68 8.18 -24.34
N SER A 441 -9.46 8.08 -23.04
CA SER A 441 -9.85 9.14 -22.09
C SER A 441 -9.15 10.45 -22.40
N MET A 442 -7.84 10.42 -22.70
CA MET A 442 -7.07 11.61 -23.12
C MET A 442 -7.64 12.27 -24.38
N VAL A 443 -7.95 11.48 -25.41
CA VAL A 443 -8.55 12.01 -26.65
C VAL A 443 -9.93 12.65 -26.38
N LYS A 444 -10.72 12.06 -25.49
CA LYS A 444 -12.06 12.55 -25.13
C LYS A 444 -12.00 13.90 -24.41
N THR A 445 -11.00 14.12 -23.55
CA THR A 445 -10.83 15.39 -22.83
C THR A 445 -10.24 16.49 -23.72
N SER A 446 -9.43 16.16 -24.73
CA SER A 446 -8.86 17.14 -25.68
C SER A 446 -9.95 17.94 -26.42
N LEU A 447 -11.04 17.29 -26.87
CA LEU A 447 -12.13 17.98 -27.58
C LEU A 447 -12.85 19.02 -26.71
N LYS A 448 -13.00 18.73 -25.42
CA LYS A 448 -13.60 19.67 -24.45
C LYS A 448 -12.64 20.79 -24.05
N SER A 449 -11.33 20.60 -24.25
CA SER A 449 -10.29 21.53 -23.85
C SER A 449 -10.12 22.71 -24.82
N LEU A 450 -10.46 22.54 -26.10
CA LEU A 450 -10.28 23.56 -27.14
C LEU A 450 -10.99 24.90 -26.86
N PRO A 451 -12.28 24.96 -26.45
CA PRO A 451 -12.94 26.22 -26.16
C PRO A 451 -12.31 26.97 -24.98
N ILE A 452 -11.84 26.21 -23.97
CA ILE A 452 -11.18 26.76 -22.79
C ILE A 452 -9.83 27.37 -23.19
N LEU A 453 -9.04 26.67 -24.01
CA LEU A 453 -7.77 27.17 -24.55
C LEU A 453 -7.97 28.46 -25.35
N SER A 454 -8.95 28.50 -26.25
CA SER A 454 -9.24 29.68 -27.07
C SER A 454 -9.60 30.90 -26.20
N SER A 455 -10.54 30.72 -25.26
CA SER A 455 -10.97 31.77 -24.33
C SER A 455 -9.81 32.29 -23.46
N PHE A 456 -8.93 31.39 -23.01
CA PHE A 456 -7.76 31.76 -22.22
C PHE A 456 -6.73 32.54 -23.06
N MET A 457 -6.42 32.10 -24.27
CA MET A 457 -5.47 32.79 -25.16
C MET A 457 -5.94 34.21 -25.49
N GLU A 458 -7.24 34.44 -25.69
CA GLU A 458 -7.81 35.77 -25.93
C GLU A 458 -7.67 36.73 -24.73
N LYS A 459 -7.68 36.19 -23.51
CA LYS A 459 -7.64 36.95 -22.25
C LYS A 459 -6.25 36.97 -21.61
N SER A 460 -5.22 36.61 -22.36
CA SER A 460 -3.85 36.52 -21.87
C SER A 460 -2.92 37.48 -22.58
N ILE A 461 -1.77 37.74 -21.95
CA ILE A 461 -0.66 38.52 -22.50
C ILE A 461 0.61 37.67 -22.51
N PRO A 462 1.58 37.94 -23.40
CA PRO A 462 2.85 37.22 -23.39
C PRO A 462 3.57 37.36 -22.05
N LEU A 463 4.19 36.30 -21.53
CA LEU A 463 4.96 36.33 -20.29
C LEU A 463 6.04 37.44 -20.32
N VAL A 464 6.69 37.59 -21.48
CA VAL A 464 7.72 38.61 -21.73
C VAL A 464 7.23 40.06 -21.56
N SER A 465 5.91 40.30 -21.50
CA SER A 465 5.39 41.65 -21.25
C SER A 465 5.36 42.04 -19.78
N ILE A 466 5.54 41.09 -18.86
CA ILE A 466 5.51 41.34 -17.40
C ILE A 466 6.84 41.06 -16.70
N ILE A 467 7.83 40.53 -17.42
CA ILE A 467 9.16 40.24 -16.86
C ILE A 467 10.23 41.16 -17.46
N ASP A 468 11.25 41.46 -16.67
CA ASP A 468 12.53 41.98 -17.17
C ASP A 468 13.20 40.95 -18.10
N GLU A 469 14.23 41.39 -18.82
CA GLU A 469 15.04 40.51 -19.67
C GLU A 469 15.51 39.27 -18.88
N PRO A 470 15.14 38.04 -19.31
CA PRO A 470 15.50 36.81 -18.62
C PRO A 470 17.01 36.66 -18.49
N LYS A 471 17.51 36.49 -17.26
CA LYS A 471 18.95 36.34 -17.00
C LYS A 471 19.32 34.87 -16.99
N VAL A 472 20.24 34.47 -17.86
CA VAL A 472 20.79 33.11 -17.87
C VAL A 472 21.90 33.00 -16.83
N LEU A 473 21.73 32.12 -15.85
CA LEU A 473 22.71 31.87 -14.79
C LEU A 473 23.49 30.58 -15.09
N LEU A 474 24.79 30.74 -15.31
CA LEU A 474 25.73 29.65 -15.48
C LEU A 474 25.98 28.93 -14.14
N SER A 475 26.37 27.66 -14.22
CA SER A 475 26.76 26.89 -13.04
C SER A 475 28.07 27.41 -12.46
N GLU A 476 28.13 27.57 -11.14
CA GLU A 476 29.32 28.03 -10.43
C GLU A 476 30.48 27.03 -10.55
N LYS A 477 31.70 27.56 -10.72
CA LYS A 477 32.91 26.74 -10.77
C LYS A 477 33.43 26.51 -9.36
N LEU A 478 32.88 25.50 -8.70
CA LEU A 478 33.34 25.06 -7.38
C LEU A 478 34.56 24.14 -7.50
N ASP A 479 35.45 24.14 -6.51
CA ASP A 479 36.52 23.16 -6.44
C ASP A 479 36.00 21.74 -6.15
N VAL A 480 36.83 20.73 -6.41
CA VAL A 480 36.44 19.32 -6.29
C VAL A 480 36.00 18.95 -4.87
N HIS A 481 36.58 19.57 -3.84
CA HIS A 481 36.21 19.27 -2.46
C HIS A 481 34.83 19.84 -2.12
N ALA A 482 34.57 21.09 -2.52
CA ALA A 482 33.27 21.74 -2.34
C ALA A 482 32.17 21.03 -3.13
N GLN A 483 32.44 20.58 -4.36
CA GLN A 483 31.50 19.77 -5.14
C GLN A 483 31.16 18.47 -4.42
N LYS A 484 32.17 17.73 -3.96
CA LYS A 484 31.96 16.46 -3.24
C LYS A 484 31.14 16.65 -1.97
N ALA A 485 31.40 17.71 -1.20
CA ALA A 485 30.64 18.03 0.01
C ALA A 485 29.17 18.38 -0.28
N LEU A 486 28.87 19.03 -1.41
CA LEU A 486 27.49 19.31 -1.82
C LEU A 486 26.75 18.03 -2.22
N ILE A 487 27.40 17.15 -2.98
CA ILE A 487 26.83 15.86 -3.43
C ILE A 487 26.57 14.94 -2.25
N GLU A 488 27.57 14.73 -1.38
CA GLU A 488 27.40 13.90 -0.17
C GLU A 488 26.26 14.42 0.71
N TYR A 489 26.16 15.75 0.87
CA TYR A 489 25.07 16.33 1.63
C TYR A 489 23.70 16.18 0.94
N GLY A 490 23.63 16.34 -0.39
CA GLY A 490 22.41 16.15 -1.18
C GLY A 490 21.85 14.74 -1.03
N GLN A 491 22.73 13.74 -1.09
CA GLN A 491 22.38 12.34 -0.89
C GLN A 491 21.89 12.03 0.54
N GLU A 492 22.45 12.70 1.56
CA GLU A 492 22.06 12.46 2.96
C GLU A 492 20.86 13.29 3.44
N ASN A 493 20.59 14.47 2.86
CA ASN A 493 19.66 15.46 3.42
C ASN A 493 18.65 16.05 2.41
N GLY A 494 18.54 15.52 1.19
CA GLY A 494 17.56 15.92 0.18
C GLY A 494 17.58 17.42 -0.18
N ASN A 495 16.39 18.02 -0.42
CA ASN A 495 16.15 19.33 -1.06
C ASN A 495 16.69 20.60 -0.35
N GLY A 496 17.64 20.50 0.58
CA GLY A 496 18.44 21.65 1.06
C GLY A 496 18.38 21.97 2.56
N LYS A 497 18.87 23.17 2.92
CA LYS A 497 19.07 23.72 4.27
C LYS A 497 18.28 25.01 4.48
N SER A 498 17.85 25.26 5.72
CA SER A 498 17.20 26.52 6.10
C SER A 498 18.09 27.76 5.90
N LYS A 499 19.42 27.58 5.95
CA LYS A 499 20.41 28.60 5.63
C LYS A 499 21.43 28.06 4.63
N GLY A 500 21.65 28.82 3.55
CA GLY A 500 22.62 28.49 2.52
C GLY A 500 22.98 29.69 1.66
N ASN A 501 24.09 29.59 0.95
CA ASN A 501 24.66 30.61 0.06
C ASN A 501 24.74 30.14 -1.41
N ILE A 502 24.25 28.94 -1.72
CA ILE A 502 24.19 28.43 -3.09
C ILE A 502 22.89 27.66 -3.33
N PHE A 503 22.31 27.78 -4.53
CA PHE A 503 21.23 26.93 -5.02
C PHE A 503 21.85 25.65 -5.61
N PHE A 504 21.58 24.49 -5.03
CA PHE A 504 22.12 23.22 -5.51
C PHE A 504 21.03 22.21 -5.87
N PHE A 505 21.24 21.49 -6.97
CA PHE A 505 20.39 20.36 -7.39
C PHE A 505 21.16 19.36 -8.27
N GLU A 506 20.73 18.10 -8.20
CA GLU A 506 21.38 16.97 -8.89
C GLU A 506 20.62 16.55 -10.16
N GLU A 507 19.29 16.61 -10.10
CA GLU A 507 18.37 16.13 -11.13
C GLU A 507 17.50 17.26 -11.69
N GLU A 508 16.80 16.96 -12.77
CA GLU A 508 15.80 17.88 -13.35
C GLU A 508 14.57 17.91 -12.45
N PHE A 509 13.97 19.09 -12.31
CA PHE A 509 12.77 19.23 -11.49
C PHE A 509 11.56 19.40 -12.38
N ALA A 510 10.56 18.54 -12.19
CA ALA A 510 9.24 18.77 -12.74
C ALA A 510 8.63 20.07 -12.17
N PRO A 511 7.67 20.72 -12.87
CA PRO A 511 7.02 21.94 -12.39
C PRO A 511 6.39 21.78 -11.00
N ARG A 512 5.86 20.57 -10.73
CA ARG A 512 5.33 20.14 -9.44
C ARG A 512 5.91 18.78 -9.05
N LEU A 513 6.38 18.69 -7.82
CA LEU A 513 6.87 17.45 -7.22
C LEU A 513 5.81 16.93 -6.25
N LYS A 514 5.58 15.61 -6.27
CA LYS A 514 4.66 14.94 -5.36
C LYS A 514 5.21 14.91 -3.93
N ASP A 515 6.47 14.49 -3.79
CA ASP A 515 7.15 14.30 -2.51
C ASP A 515 8.41 15.17 -2.45
N ALA A 516 8.30 16.38 -1.88
CA ALA A 516 9.43 17.32 -1.80
C ALA A 516 9.38 18.22 -0.56
N PHE A 517 10.52 18.50 0.07
CA PHE A 517 10.57 19.39 1.24
C PHE A 517 10.27 20.84 0.88
N LEU A 518 10.72 21.22 -0.33
CA LEU A 518 10.52 22.52 -0.93
C LEU A 518 9.85 22.32 -2.28
N ARG A 519 8.67 22.90 -2.44
CA ARG A 519 7.91 22.93 -3.68
C ARG A 519 7.97 24.31 -4.34
N TYR A 520 8.13 25.36 -3.53
CA TYR A 520 8.15 26.76 -3.99
C TYR A 520 9.47 27.46 -3.71
N SER A 521 10.09 27.25 -2.54
CA SER A 521 11.35 27.89 -2.20
C SER A 521 12.57 27.19 -2.81
N ILE A 522 13.64 27.95 -3.05
CA ILE A 522 14.88 27.40 -3.60
C ILE A 522 15.56 26.42 -2.62
N PRO A 523 15.99 25.23 -3.11
CA PRO A 523 16.94 24.34 -2.44
C PRO A 523 18.29 25.01 -2.13
N LYS A 524 18.46 25.49 -0.90
CA LYS A 524 19.67 26.19 -0.47
C LYS A 524 20.67 25.22 0.15
N HIS A 525 21.93 25.32 -0.24
CA HIS A 525 23.03 24.61 0.39
C HIS A 525 24.11 25.59 0.84
N PHE A 526 25.05 25.12 1.65
CA PHE A 526 26.14 25.95 2.16
C PHE A 526 27.48 25.45 1.64
N SER A 527 28.19 26.31 0.92
CA SER A 527 29.57 26.10 0.49
C SER A 527 30.48 27.15 1.13
N LYS A 528 31.54 26.72 1.82
CA LYS A 528 32.47 27.63 2.51
C LYS A 528 33.31 28.45 1.53
N ASP A 529 33.62 27.88 0.39
CA ASP A 529 34.56 28.44 -0.60
C ASP A 529 33.89 29.49 -1.50
N LEU A 530 32.56 29.60 -1.43
CA LEU A 530 31.78 30.55 -2.20
C LEU A 530 31.62 31.89 -1.46
N LYS A 531 32.35 32.90 -1.95
CA LYS A 531 32.18 34.31 -1.53
C LYS A 531 31.24 35.03 -2.50
N PHE A 532 29.96 35.02 -2.18
CA PHE A 532 28.93 35.70 -2.97
C PHE A 532 28.16 36.72 -2.11
N GLU A 533 28.03 37.94 -2.62
CA GLU A 533 27.24 39.00 -1.99
C GLU A 533 25.79 38.95 -2.48
N SER A 534 24.89 38.44 -1.64
CA SER A 534 23.47 38.31 -1.99
C SER A 534 22.77 39.67 -2.02
N LYS A 535 22.14 40.02 -3.14
CA LYS A 535 21.27 41.19 -3.25
C LYS A 535 19.84 40.82 -2.85
N THR A 536 19.13 41.71 -2.16
CA THR A 536 17.71 41.56 -1.81
C THR A 536 16.83 41.92 -2.99
N ILE A 537 16.82 41.03 -3.98
CA ILE A 537 16.00 41.15 -5.18
C ILE A 537 15.15 39.88 -5.26
N GLU A 538 13.84 40.03 -5.34
CA GLU A 538 12.93 38.91 -5.54
C GLU A 538 13.07 38.37 -6.96
N SER A 539 13.17 37.07 -7.11
CA SER A 539 13.36 36.44 -8.41
C SER A 539 12.78 35.04 -8.45
N LEU A 540 12.37 34.62 -9.64
CA LEU A 540 12.04 33.24 -9.96
C LEU A 540 13.21 32.59 -10.67
N TYR A 541 13.39 31.30 -10.43
CA TYR A 541 14.44 30.48 -11.01
C TYR A 541 13.76 29.32 -11.70
N LEU A 542 13.80 29.33 -13.03
CA LEU A 542 13.34 28.25 -13.89
C LEU A 542 14.52 27.32 -14.18
N VAL A 543 14.34 26.05 -13.85
CA VAL A 543 15.36 25.00 -13.97
C VAL A 543 14.99 23.98 -15.04
N PRO A 544 15.96 23.18 -15.53
CA PRO A 544 15.68 22.06 -16.41
C PRO A 544 14.59 21.13 -15.86
N GLY A 545 13.67 20.72 -16.74
CA GLY A 545 12.47 19.94 -16.39
C GLY A 545 11.21 20.79 -16.14
N GLY A 546 11.31 22.12 -16.17
CA GLY A 546 10.17 23.03 -15.98
C GLY A 546 9.90 23.43 -14.52
N GLY A 547 10.76 23.02 -13.59
CA GLY A 547 10.69 23.44 -12.20
C GLY A 547 10.87 24.95 -12.04
N VAL A 548 10.03 25.58 -11.21
CA VAL A 548 10.15 27.00 -10.84
C VAL A 548 10.38 27.12 -9.35
N PHE A 549 11.28 28.01 -8.93
CA PHE A 549 11.54 28.28 -7.52
C PHE A 549 11.61 29.78 -7.25
N TYR A 550 11.19 30.19 -6.06
CA TYR A 550 11.15 31.56 -5.61
C TYR A 550 12.25 31.85 -4.58
N SER A 551 12.87 33.03 -4.68
CA SER A 551 13.72 33.57 -3.63
C SER A 551 13.64 35.09 -3.53
N LYS A 552 13.71 35.59 -2.29
CA LYS A 552 13.82 37.03 -1.95
C LYS A 552 15.23 37.61 -2.16
N ARG A 553 16.20 36.74 -2.44
CA ARG A 553 17.60 37.13 -2.65
C ARG A 553 18.14 36.48 -3.90
N THR A 554 19.05 37.17 -4.56
CA THR A 554 19.85 36.58 -5.64
C THR A 554 20.68 35.44 -5.07
N MET A 555 20.74 34.31 -5.78
CA MET A 555 21.47 33.13 -5.37
C MET A 555 22.25 32.57 -6.56
N PRO A 556 23.56 32.32 -6.41
CA PRO A 556 24.32 31.58 -7.39
C PRO A 556 23.90 30.11 -7.37
N GLN A 557 24.15 29.39 -8.45
CA GLN A 557 23.66 28.02 -8.62
C GLN A 557 24.80 27.06 -8.95
N PHE A 558 24.68 25.81 -8.49
CA PHE A 558 25.53 24.71 -8.92
C PHE A 558 24.66 23.49 -9.19
N ASN A 559 24.94 22.80 -10.28
CA ASN A 559 24.32 21.51 -10.58
C ASN A 559 25.34 20.61 -11.28
N ILE A 560 25.23 19.31 -11.03
CA ILE A 560 26.23 18.31 -11.44
C ILE A 560 26.39 18.28 -12.96
N LYS A 561 25.31 18.50 -13.71
CA LYS A 561 25.29 18.47 -15.17
C LYS A 561 25.84 19.75 -15.82
N GLY A 562 26.17 20.78 -15.04
CA GLY A 562 26.61 22.08 -15.57
C GLY A 562 25.55 22.81 -16.39
N GLN A 563 24.27 22.47 -16.21
CA GLN A 563 23.14 23.08 -16.91
C GLN A 563 22.96 24.55 -16.48
N VAL A 564 22.44 25.36 -17.40
CA VAL A 564 22.10 26.76 -17.12
C VAL A 564 20.69 26.84 -16.53
N ILE A 565 20.43 27.84 -15.69
CA ILE A 565 19.08 28.12 -15.18
C ILE A 565 18.67 29.53 -15.60
N ILE A 566 17.37 29.79 -15.68
CA ILE A 566 16.84 31.08 -16.10
C ILE A 566 16.31 31.81 -14.88
N GLN A 567 16.83 33.01 -14.61
CA GLN A 567 16.35 33.90 -13.56
C GLN A 567 15.38 34.92 -14.18
N LEU A 568 14.16 34.94 -13.65
CA LEU A 568 13.11 35.88 -14.04
C LEU A 568 12.89 36.91 -12.93
N GLN A 569 12.73 38.16 -13.33
CA GLN A 569 12.39 39.30 -12.47
C GLN A 569 11.18 39.99 -13.09
N ILE A 570 10.26 40.47 -12.27
CA ILE A 570 9.08 41.18 -12.76
C ILE A 570 9.41 42.67 -12.86
N GLU A 571 9.12 43.25 -14.02
CA GLU A 571 9.22 44.69 -14.22
C GLU A 571 8.08 45.35 -13.42
N ASN A 572 8.35 46.46 -12.73
CA ASN A 572 7.38 47.13 -11.84
C ASN A 572 6.26 47.88 -12.60
N LYS A 573 5.83 47.33 -13.75
CA LYS A 573 4.71 47.78 -14.57
C LYS A 573 3.56 46.80 -14.33
N ASP A 574 2.36 47.36 -14.17
CA ASP A 574 1.09 46.60 -14.11
C ASP A 574 0.82 45.75 -12.86
N ASN A 575 1.47 46.01 -11.71
CA ASN A 575 1.15 45.44 -10.38
C ASN A 575 1.21 43.89 -10.24
N TYR A 576 1.79 43.17 -11.21
CA TYR A 576 2.08 41.75 -11.06
C TYR A 576 3.17 41.53 -10.00
N SER A 577 3.06 40.47 -9.21
CA SER A 577 4.07 40.12 -8.22
C SER A 577 4.79 38.82 -8.56
N THR A 578 6.04 38.71 -8.11
CA THR A 578 6.89 37.54 -8.32
C THR A 578 6.23 36.28 -7.74
N LYS A 579 5.51 36.43 -6.63
CA LYS A 579 4.74 35.36 -5.98
C LYS A 579 3.55 34.93 -6.83
N PHE A 580 2.77 35.88 -7.36
CA PHE A 580 1.66 35.59 -8.26
C PHE A 580 2.15 34.78 -9.47
N LEU A 581 3.23 35.23 -10.11
CA LEU A 581 3.78 34.54 -11.28
C LEU A 581 4.26 33.12 -10.92
N CYS A 582 4.93 32.94 -9.78
CA CYS A 582 5.33 31.61 -9.32
C CYS A 582 4.13 30.68 -9.12
N SER A 583 3.09 31.17 -8.44
CA SER A 583 1.84 30.44 -8.23
C SER A 583 1.16 30.06 -9.54
N TYR A 584 1.12 30.99 -10.51
CA TYR A 584 0.53 30.74 -11.81
C TYR A 584 1.30 29.67 -12.60
N LEU A 585 2.63 29.79 -12.69
CA LEU A 585 3.50 28.82 -13.39
C LEU A 585 3.51 27.43 -12.71
N LYS A 586 3.03 27.36 -11.47
CA LYS A 586 2.82 26.11 -10.74
C LYS A 586 1.36 25.74 -10.61
N SER A 587 0.43 26.39 -11.30
CA SER A 587 -1.01 26.13 -11.15
C SER A 587 -1.48 24.93 -11.96
N SER A 588 -2.57 24.31 -11.52
CA SER A 588 -3.16 23.14 -12.21
C SER A 588 -3.61 23.55 -13.60
N PHE A 589 -4.18 24.75 -13.70
CA PHE A 589 -4.57 25.34 -14.98
C PHE A 589 -3.38 25.49 -15.93
N PHE A 590 -2.25 26.03 -15.46
CA PHE A 590 -1.10 26.26 -16.32
C PHE A 590 -0.48 24.95 -16.83
N LEU A 591 -0.33 23.94 -15.96
CA LEU A 591 0.17 22.64 -16.39
C LEU A 591 -0.79 21.95 -17.37
N TRP A 592 -2.10 22.06 -17.12
CA TRP A 592 -3.11 21.59 -18.06
C TRP A 592 -3.04 22.32 -19.40
N PHE A 593 -2.81 23.63 -19.39
CA PHE A 593 -2.63 24.43 -20.60
C PHE A 593 -1.41 23.96 -21.40
N LEU A 594 -0.27 23.74 -20.73
CA LEU A 594 0.95 23.26 -21.37
C LEU A 594 0.76 21.91 -22.04
N LEU A 595 0.15 20.95 -21.33
CA LEU A 595 -0.17 19.63 -21.91
C LEU A 595 -1.05 19.74 -23.15
N ASN A 596 -2.11 20.55 -23.11
CA ASN A 596 -3.03 20.64 -24.23
C ASN A 596 -2.44 21.40 -25.42
N LYS A 597 -1.52 22.36 -25.19
CA LYS A 597 -0.92 23.14 -26.27
C LYS A 597 0.35 22.50 -26.83
N TYR A 598 1.17 21.86 -26.00
CA TYR A 598 2.52 21.39 -26.36
C TYR A 598 2.76 19.90 -26.10
N ASP A 599 1.81 19.17 -25.52
CA ASP A 599 1.96 17.75 -25.12
C ASP A 599 3.14 17.50 -24.16
N ASP A 600 3.54 18.53 -23.42
CA ASP A 600 4.63 18.50 -22.45
C ASP A 600 4.36 19.54 -21.35
N THR A 601 4.96 19.36 -20.17
CA THR A 601 4.97 20.33 -19.07
C THR A 601 6.36 20.95 -18.84
N ASN A 602 7.39 20.52 -19.56
CA ASN A 602 8.72 21.10 -19.48
C ASN A 602 8.80 22.44 -20.27
N PHE A 603 8.41 23.53 -19.63
CA PHE A 603 8.50 24.87 -20.22
C PHE A 603 9.87 25.56 -20.05
N TYR A 604 10.89 24.83 -19.62
CA TYR A 604 12.28 25.29 -19.72
C TYR A 604 12.78 25.27 -21.17
N GLU A 605 12.16 24.46 -22.04
CA GLU A 605 12.50 24.39 -23.46
C GLU A 605 12.33 25.76 -24.14
N PRO A 606 13.36 26.27 -24.85
CA PRO A 606 13.33 27.62 -25.43
C PRO A 606 12.14 27.89 -26.37
N GLU A 607 11.65 26.86 -27.06
CA GLU A 607 10.51 26.95 -27.96
C GLU A 607 9.21 27.21 -27.19
N ILE A 608 8.98 26.44 -26.12
CA ILE A 608 7.81 26.59 -25.25
C ILE A 608 7.90 27.90 -24.45
N PHE A 609 9.09 28.20 -23.88
CA PHE A 609 9.31 29.36 -23.02
C PHE A 609 8.96 30.69 -23.71
N ARG A 610 9.33 30.84 -24.99
CA ARG A 610 9.06 32.06 -25.78
C ARG A 610 7.59 32.31 -26.04
N GLU A 611 6.77 31.26 -26.03
CA GLU A 611 5.33 31.32 -26.29
C GLU A 611 4.49 31.31 -25.01
N LEU A 612 5.11 31.38 -23.83
CA LEU A 612 4.38 31.40 -22.58
C LEU A 612 3.52 32.67 -22.48
N ILE A 613 2.31 32.47 -21.97
CA ILE A 613 1.31 33.50 -21.75
C ILE A 613 0.89 33.49 -20.29
N VAL A 614 0.43 34.64 -19.80
CA VAL A 614 -0.07 34.85 -18.45
C VAL A 614 -1.42 35.56 -18.51
N PRO A 615 -2.33 35.32 -17.55
CA PRO A 615 -3.63 35.97 -17.55
C PRO A 615 -3.50 37.49 -17.47
N LYS A 616 -4.25 38.20 -18.31
CA LYS A 616 -4.33 39.66 -18.26
C LYS A 616 -5.20 40.08 -17.08
N LEU A 617 -4.60 40.74 -16.09
CA LEU A 617 -5.26 41.16 -14.87
C LEU A 617 -5.59 42.65 -14.91
N ASP A 618 -6.85 42.97 -14.61
CA ASP A 618 -7.30 44.36 -14.44
C ASP A 618 -7.23 44.76 -12.97
N PHE A 619 -6.06 45.27 -12.56
CA PHE A 619 -5.83 45.76 -11.21
C PHE A 619 -6.61 47.04 -10.87
N SER A 620 -7.38 47.63 -11.78
CA SER A 620 -8.33 48.69 -11.41
C SER A 620 -9.49 48.14 -10.57
N LYS A 621 -9.85 46.86 -10.77
CA LYS A 621 -10.92 46.19 -10.02
C LYS A 621 -10.45 45.78 -8.63
N ASN A 622 -11.20 46.18 -7.61
CA ASN A 622 -10.89 45.84 -6.22
C ASN A 622 -10.92 44.31 -5.98
N GLU A 623 -11.81 43.60 -6.67
CA GLU A 623 -11.93 42.14 -6.58
C GLU A 623 -10.64 41.42 -6.97
N ILE A 624 -10.06 41.76 -8.14
CA ILE A 624 -8.78 41.17 -8.61
C ILE A 624 -7.64 41.47 -7.64
N LYS A 625 -7.56 42.70 -7.12
CA LYS A 625 -6.57 43.08 -6.09
C LYS A 625 -6.70 42.21 -4.85
N GLN A 626 -7.92 41.98 -4.36
CA GLN A 626 -8.15 41.15 -3.18
C GLN A 626 -7.79 39.68 -3.42
N LEU A 627 -8.08 39.14 -4.61
CA LEU A 627 -7.72 37.77 -4.98
C LEU A 627 -6.20 37.59 -5.03
N VAL A 628 -5.48 38.52 -5.66
CA VAL A 628 -4.01 38.47 -5.71
C VAL A 628 -3.41 38.55 -4.30
N ILE A 629 -3.91 39.44 -3.43
CA ILE A 629 -3.46 39.53 -2.03
C ILE A 629 -3.70 38.21 -1.27
N LYS A 630 -4.88 37.59 -1.43
CA LYS A 630 -5.18 36.29 -0.81
C LYS A 630 -4.20 35.22 -1.28
N LEU A 631 -3.93 35.15 -2.59
CA LEU A 631 -3.00 34.20 -3.18
C LEU A 631 -1.58 34.38 -2.62
N GLU A 632 -1.12 35.64 -2.49
CA GLU A 632 0.19 35.94 -1.91
C GLU A 632 0.29 35.56 -0.43
N ASN A 633 -0.80 35.67 0.34
CA ASN A 633 -0.84 35.24 1.74
C ASN A 633 -0.71 33.71 1.86
N GLU A 634 -1.42 32.94 1.02
CA GLU A 634 -1.28 31.49 0.96
C GLU A 634 0.15 31.08 0.55
N PHE A 635 0.73 31.79 -0.42
CA PHE A 635 2.11 31.58 -0.86
C PHE A 635 3.13 31.86 0.26
N ASP A 636 2.97 32.97 1.00
CA ASP A 636 3.84 33.28 2.13
C ASP A 636 3.71 32.23 3.25
N ALA A 637 2.50 31.71 3.47
CA ALA A 637 2.29 30.60 4.41
C ALA A 637 3.08 29.35 3.98
N ILE A 638 3.06 28.98 2.69
CA ILE A 638 3.88 27.88 2.15
C ILE A 638 5.36 28.11 2.44
N LEU A 639 5.90 29.30 2.11
CA LEU A 639 7.32 29.61 2.33
C LEU A 639 7.73 29.51 3.81
N LEU A 640 6.85 29.95 4.72
CA LEU A 640 7.08 29.84 6.16
C LEU A 640 7.16 28.37 6.59
N LYS A 641 6.20 27.55 6.16
CA LYS A 641 6.14 26.13 6.49
C LYS A 641 7.32 25.36 5.92
N GLU A 642 7.69 25.60 4.66
CA GLU A 642 8.88 25.03 4.03
C GLU A 642 10.16 25.37 4.81
N ASN A 643 10.34 26.63 5.20
CA ASN A 643 11.51 27.05 5.97
C ASN A 643 11.52 26.50 7.40
N ASP A 644 10.35 26.34 8.02
CA ASP A 644 10.25 25.72 9.35
C ASP A 644 10.55 24.22 9.29
N PHE A 645 10.12 23.53 8.23
CA PHE A 645 10.43 22.12 8.01
C PHE A 645 11.94 21.87 7.91
N LEU A 646 12.67 22.73 7.19
CA LEU A 646 14.14 22.64 7.07
C LEU A 646 14.92 22.88 8.39
N LYS A 647 14.25 23.28 9.48
CA LYS A 647 14.87 23.41 10.81
C LYS A 647 14.69 22.16 11.68
N ILE A 648 13.80 21.26 11.29
CA ILE A 648 13.49 20.04 12.03
C ILE A 648 14.66 19.06 11.88
N LYS A 649 15.12 18.48 12.99
CA LYS A 649 16.05 17.34 12.95
C LYS A 649 15.24 16.06 12.83
N LEU A 650 15.20 15.49 11.63
CA LEU A 650 14.48 14.24 11.38
C LEU A 650 15.33 13.05 11.85
N GLY A 651 14.73 12.16 12.64
CA GLY A 651 15.28 10.84 12.95
C GLY A 651 14.97 9.84 11.83
N LYS A 652 15.79 8.79 11.67
CA LYS A 652 15.64 7.80 10.58
C LYS A 652 14.29 7.06 10.57
N ASP A 653 13.66 6.91 11.73
CA ASP A 653 12.43 6.10 11.88
C ASP A 653 11.13 6.87 11.58
N ASN A 654 11.14 8.21 11.57
CA ASN A 654 9.96 9.07 11.35
C ASN A 654 10.07 9.98 10.12
N TYR A 655 11.08 9.73 9.27
CA TYR A 655 11.45 10.63 8.17
C TYR A 655 10.29 10.81 7.16
N GLU A 656 9.71 9.71 6.68
CA GLU A 656 8.67 9.73 5.65
C GLU A 656 7.34 10.32 6.14
N ASP A 657 6.95 10.02 7.38
CA ASP A 657 5.69 10.52 7.97
C ASP A 657 5.69 12.04 8.13
N GLU A 658 6.81 12.64 8.57
CA GLU A 658 6.93 14.09 8.72
C GLU A 658 6.96 14.80 7.36
N ILE A 659 7.60 14.20 6.35
CA ILE A 659 7.57 14.70 4.97
C ILE A 659 6.15 14.67 4.43
N PHE A 660 5.43 13.58 4.65
CA PHE A 660 4.05 13.43 4.20
C PHE A 660 3.12 14.45 4.87
N LYS A 661 3.23 14.65 6.18
CA LYS A 661 2.47 15.68 6.92
C LYS A 661 2.77 17.07 6.40
N HIS A 662 4.05 17.39 6.20
CA HIS A 662 4.47 18.66 5.62
C HIS A 662 3.87 18.86 4.23
N ASN A 663 4.01 17.88 3.34
CA ASN A 663 3.45 17.91 1.99
C ASN A 663 1.94 18.07 1.98
N SER A 664 1.20 17.36 2.85
CA SER A 664 -0.26 17.49 2.97
C SER A 664 -0.67 18.89 3.44
N LEU A 665 0.09 19.49 4.37
CA LEU A 665 -0.13 20.88 4.77
C LEU A 665 0.12 21.83 3.60
N ILE A 666 1.22 21.68 2.88
CA ILE A 666 1.51 22.49 1.69
C ILE A 666 0.44 22.31 0.60
N ASP A 667 -0.07 21.09 0.41
CA ASP A 667 -1.15 20.78 -0.54
C ASP A 667 -2.41 21.59 -0.25
N SER A 668 -2.80 21.75 1.03
CA SER A 668 -3.96 22.58 1.38
C SER A 668 -3.82 24.04 0.92
N TYR A 669 -2.64 24.64 1.09
CA TYR A 669 -2.36 26.00 0.62
C TYR A 669 -2.27 26.06 -0.92
N ALA A 670 -1.66 25.05 -1.56
CA ALA A 670 -1.57 24.96 -3.01
C ALA A 670 -2.96 24.82 -3.68
N ILE A 671 -3.89 24.10 -3.05
CA ILE A 671 -5.29 23.98 -3.49
C ILE A 671 -5.99 25.33 -3.40
N ASN A 672 -5.78 26.08 -2.32
CA ASN A 672 -6.34 27.43 -2.19
C ASN A 672 -5.79 28.37 -3.28
N ILE A 673 -4.49 28.28 -3.58
CA ILE A 673 -3.87 29.00 -4.71
C ILE A 673 -4.55 28.62 -6.03
N ASP A 674 -4.72 27.32 -6.31
CA ASP A 674 -5.39 26.85 -7.53
C ASP A 674 -6.84 27.37 -7.63
N LYS A 675 -7.61 27.33 -6.53
CA LYS A 675 -8.97 27.88 -6.47
C LYS A 675 -9.00 29.37 -6.80
N ILE A 676 -8.08 30.15 -6.23
CA ILE A 676 -7.98 31.59 -6.51
C ILE A 676 -7.61 31.82 -7.98
N ILE A 677 -6.72 31.01 -8.55
CA ILE A 677 -6.35 31.10 -9.97
C ILE A 677 -7.56 30.75 -10.86
N PHE A 678 -8.32 29.72 -10.52
CA PHE A 678 -9.55 29.37 -11.24
C PHE A 678 -10.59 30.50 -11.19
N GLU A 679 -10.71 31.18 -10.05
CA GLU A 679 -11.58 32.34 -9.88
C GLU A 679 -11.11 33.53 -10.74
N ILE A 680 -9.80 33.84 -10.73
CA ILE A 680 -9.19 34.87 -11.58
C ILE A 680 -9.46 34.61 -13.07
N LEU A 681 -9.43 33.34 -13.48
CA LEU A 681 -9.65 32.90 -14.85
C LEU A 681 -11.15 32.76 -15.21
N GLY A 682 -12.05 32.83 -14.23
CA GLY A 682 -13.49 32.66 -14.42
C GLY A 682 -13.89 31.25 -14.84
N LEU A 683 -13.22 30.22 -14.32
CA LEU A 683 -13.47 28.81 -14.68
C LEU A 683 -14.60 28.22 -13.84
N ASN A 684 -15.59 27.63 -14.50
CA ASN A 684 -16.69 26.92 -13.85
C ASN A 684 -16.28 25.50 -13.39
N ASN A 685 -17.13 24.85 -12.59
CA ASN A 685 -16.85 23.52 -12.04
C ASN A 685 -16.61 22.45 -13.12
N GLU A 686 -17.37 22.47 -14.22
CA GLU A 686 -17.18 21.52 -15.32
C GLU A 686 -15.78 21.66 -15.95
N THR A 687 -15.29 22.89 -16.10
CA THR A 687 -13.94 23.15 -16.62
C THR A 687 -12.86 22.67 -15.64
N GLN A 688 -13.09 22.84 -14.34
CA GLN A 688 -12.17 22.36 -13.30
C GLN A 688 -12.08 20.82 -13.30
N GLU A 689 -13.20 20.12 -13.47
CA GLU A 689 -13.21 18.65 -13.60
C GLU A 689 -12.45 18.17 -14.85
N ILE A 690 -12.54 18.89 -15.96
CA ILE A 690 -11.77 18.58 -17.19
C ILE A 690 -10.27 18.75 -16.93
N ILE A 691 -9.87 19.82 -16.24
CA ILE A 691 -8.47 20.08 -15.86
C ILE A 691 -7.95 18.94 -14.98
N GLU A 692 -8.68 18.63 -13.90
CA GLU A 692 -8.31 17.59 -12.95
C GLU A 692 -8.19 16.21 -13.62
N SER A 693 -9.20 15.81 -14.41
CA SER A 693 -9.20 14.52 -15.11
C SER A 693 -8.04 14.40 -16.10
N THR A 694 -7.71 15.48 -16.81
CA THR A 694 -6.59 15.49 -17.76
C THR A 694 -5.25 15.39 -17.06
N LEU A 695 -5.04 16.12 -15.95
CA LEU A 695 -3.80 16.02 -15.17
C LEU A 695 -3.62 14.63 -14.55
N LYS A 696 -4.70 14.05 -13.99
CA LYS A 696 -4.71 12.69 -13.46
C LYS A 696 -4.39 11.65 -14.54
N ALA A 697 -4.99 11.77 -15.73
CA ALA A 697 -4.72 10.87 -16.85
C ALA A 697 -3.25 10.89 -17.29
N ASN A 698 -2.59 12.05 -17.19
CA ASN A 698 -1.18 12.25 -17.55
C ASN A 698 -0.20 12.04 -16.37
N GLN A 699 -0.67 11.51 -15.23
CA GLN A 699 0.15 11.26 -14.04
C GLN A 699 0.85 12.51 -13.48
N ILE A 700 0.32 13.70 -13.74
CA ILE A 700 0.85 14.95 -13.20
C ILE A 700 0.28 15.19 -11.82
N HIS A 701 1.14 15.60 -10.89
CA HIS A 701 0.73 15.85 -9.51
C HIS A 701 -0.33 16.97 -9.44
N TYR A 702 -1.52 16.57 -8.97
CA TYR A 702 -2.64 17.44 -8.66
C TYR A 702 -2.80 17.48 -7.13
N PRO A 703 -2.76 18.66 -6.50
CA PRO A 703 -3.03 18.82 -5.07
C PRO A 703 -4.45 18.35 -4.75
N ILE A 704 -4.60 17.42 -3.80
CA ILE A 704 -5.90 16.91 -3.34
C ILE A 704 -6.01 17.21 -1.85
N ASN A 705 -7.18 17.67 -1.40
CA ASN A 705 -7.46 17.82 0.03
C ASN A 705 -7.54 16.40 0.60
N ASN A 706 -6.50 15.98 1.30
CA ASN A 706 -6.46 14.72 2.08
C ASN A 706 -7.35 14.81 3.32
#